data_AF-A0A2C0ZCH9-F1
#
_entry.id   AF-A0A2C0ZCH9-F1
#
_cell.length_a   1.000
_cell.length_b   1.000
_cell.length_c   1.000
_cell.angle_alpha   90.00
_cell.angle_beta   90.00
_cell.angle_gamma   90.00
#
_symmetry.space_group_name_H-M   'P 1'
#
loop_
_entity.id
_entity.type
_entity.pdbx_description
1 polymer ?
#
loop_
_entity_poly.entity_id
_entity_poly.type
_entity_poly.pdbx_seq_one_letter_code
_entity_poly.pdbx_strand_id
1 'polypeptide(L)'
;MRKVKRIGSKLLLSSVLAMQVFTLPAYATSTENSTVVRTIPQIDSLVAQLSKSSNTVGMHAGIAVYNTRTGELLDQYDADKAFVPASNLKLFVTAAGLDKLKPDYRFKTEVYTTGQINKKGVLQGDIIVKGYGDPSLSEEDMRNMAKELSNKGITSMTGDILVDDSYYDDDRLGAGWMWDDESYGYNAQISSLAVHENMISLSITPDGSIGETPSLGMNPMTDYVTIHNNVKIVEGRNNNIVIDRPRGTNTIVISGTIGKQSSAYKEDVAIDDPALFAGNVWKRALNAEGIDITKKKVKVEKTKNITGTPVLVHNSKPLSELIVQLNKQSDNFYAEMLLKELGVVAKNEGSFNAGADVIEEFLKKAEIDTNYRQVDGSGLSRMDLISPKQMAQLLKYVSQQEYKDVFEQSLPIAGVDGTLKSRMIGTSAEKNVHAKTGSMSGVNSLSGYVTDQNGDKLAFSILLNGVRTSTSATAFQDAVAVLLSQYPNQTGEGVQTIADTFLLSTLIDPILDQENLKGVTTGIVVGSLDRKSGEEVLYQRDADDLLTPASNMKLLTGATALRELGPDYSFKTELYLTAPPNKHGKVDGDVIIKGYGDPTLQSDDPSGQQNGTKIAKLVEDLKKRGITQITGNIIIDESQYDSQRLGTGWAWDDETYGYNAQLSALSINRSSVLVNYQTSEVGKPVAFNLQPKTEYVQILNESKTVSSDSNNTFTIERERGKNIIHLKGDLPIGVKPDSEQIAVEEPSLYAGTIIKEEIEKAGIKLNKRAEIKTGVVTDGNEKISQLSSPPLRDILGYMTKESDNFYAEMLLKRLGAEKKREGSSSAGAQVVKDSLLKFGIDPTYRMVDGSGLSRYDMLSARQIGTLLAGISKESYFNVFYQSLPIAGVDGTLKNRMRQTLAENNVHAKTGTLTGVSGFSGYVTTKDGEHLYFAILMNGYTSSSSILTDAQNKIGAALAGVSFK
;
A
#
# COMPACT_ATOMS: atom_id res chain seq x y z
N MET A 1 42.09 -31.97 -1.70
CA MET A 1 43.00 -33.09 -2.07
C MET A 1 42.12 -34.28 -2.47
N ARG A 2 42.05 -34.62 -3.78
CA ARG A 2 42.71 -35.77 -4.45
C ARG A 2 42.20 -37.13 -3.91
N LYS A 3 41.69 -38.12 -4.67
CA LYS A 3 41.85 -38.59 -6.08
C LYS A 3 40.71 -39.60 -6.33
N VAL A 4 39.93 -39.58 -7.42
CA VAL A 4 40.17 -40.11 -8.78
C VAL A 4 40.85 -41.48 -8.85
N LYS A 5 40.16 -42.49 -9.42
CA LYS A 5 40.74 -43.36 -10.47
C LYS A 5 39.68 -44.01 -11.36
N ARG A 6 39.70 -43.57 -12.62
CA ARG A 6 39.20 -44.22 -13.85
C ARG A 6 40.07 -45.44 -14.21
N ILE A 7 39.56 -46.18 -15.22
CA ILE A 7 40.22 -46.88 -16.36
C ILE A 7 39.69 -48.32 -16.41
N GLY A 8 39.12 -48.86 -17.50
CA GLY A 8 39.05 -48.45 -18.91
C GLY A 8 39.58 -49.55 -19.84
N SER A 9 38.90 -49.82 -20.97
CA SER A 9 39.42 -50.33 -22.28
C SER A 9 38.25 -50.90 -23.13
N LYS A 10 37.92 -50.37 -24.33
CA LYS A 10 38.59 -50.46 -25.67
C LYS A 10 38.60 -51.90 -26.25
N LEU A 11 38.40 -52.22 -27.52
CA LEU A 11 37.97 -51.61 -28.81
C LEU A 11 38.16 -52.70 -29.90
N LEU A 12 37.48 -52.60 -31.06
CA LEU A 12 37.78 -53.14 -32.43
C LEU A 12 36.60 -53.94 -33.04
N LEU A 13 35.82 -53.35 -33.96
CA LEU A 13 35.99 -53.21 -35.43
C LEU A 13 35.83 -54.49 -36.25
N SER A 14 34.78 -54.53 -37.07
CA SER A 14 34.88 -54.94 -38.49
C SER A 14 33.73 -54.34 -39.29
N SER A 15 34.07 -53.88 -40.49
CA SER A 15 33.27 -53.10 -41.43
C SER A 15 32.84 -53.96 -42.62
N VAL A 16 31.56 -53.92 -42.99
CA VAL A 16 31.09 -54.24 -44.36
C VAL A 16 30.07 -53.19 -44.77
N LEU A 17 30.42 -52.50 -45.86
CA LEU A 17 29.66 -51.48 -46.54
C LEU A 17 28.72 -52.16 -47.56
N ALA A 18 27.41 -51.92 -47.45
CA ALA A 18 26.45 -52.19 -48.51
C ALA A 18 25.62 -50.91 -48.73
N MET A 19 25.75 -50.34 -49.93
CA MET A 19 24.93 -49.23 -50.40
C MET A 19 23.46 -49.67 -50.47
N GLN A 20 22.61 -48.99 -49.72
CA GLN A 20 21.19 -48.86 -50.04
C GLN A 20 20.86 -47.38 -50.15
N VAL A 21 20.30 -47.03 -51.30
CA VAL A 21 19.72 -45.73 -51.65
C VAL A 21 18.57 -45.47 -50.69
N PHE A 22 18.75 -44.60 -49.71
CA PHE A 22 17.65 -44.03 -48.94
C PHE A 22 17.12 -42.81 -49.70
N THR A 23 15.90 -42.94 -50.21
CA THR A 23 15.02 -41.81 -50.46
C THR A 23 14.94 -40.97 -49.18
N LEU A 24 15.37 -39.72 -49.25
CA LEU A 24 15.12 -38.72 -48.22
C LEU A 24 13.61 -38.65 -47.98
N PRO A 25 13.08 -38.91 -46.76
CA PRO A 25 11.80 -38.33 -46.42
C PRO A 25 12.03 -36.83 -46.41
N ALA A 26 11.27 -36.11 -47.24
CA ALA A 26 11.13 -34.67 -47.12
C ALA A 26 10.78 -34.38 -45.66
N TYR A 27 11.70 -33.79 -44.91
CA TYR A 27 11.38 -33.15 -43.65
C TYR A 27 10.42 -32.02 -44.00
N ALA A 28 9.13 -32.31 -43.90
CA ALA A 28 8.13 -31.27 -43.71
C ALA A 28 8.52 -30.59 -42.40
N THR A 29 9.14 -29.43 -42.50
CA THR A 29 9.17 -28.44 -41.44
C THR A 29 7.75 -28.32 -40.93
N SER A 30 7.47 -28.84 -39.74
CA SER A 30 6.29 -28.45 -39.00
C SER A 30 6.47 -26.98 -38.69
N THR A 31 5.94 -26.12 -39.56
CA THR A 31 5.59 -24.77 -39.19
C THR A 31 4.72 -24.91 -37.96
N GLU A 32 5.23 -24.50 -36.80
CA GLU A 32 4.36 -24.12 -35.70
C GLU A 32 3.34 -23.16 -36.32
N ASN A 33 2.08 -23.59 -36.38
CA ASN A 33 0.99 -22.69 -36.66
C ASN A 33 0.94 -21.75 -35.46
N SER A 34 1.72 -20.67 -35.50
CA SER A 34 1.40 -19.46 -34.76
C SER A 34 -0.01 -19.10 -35.17
N THR A 35 -0.98 -19.36 -34.28
CA THR A 35 -2.34 -18.84 -34.43
C THR A 35 -2.19 -17.33 -34.56
N VAL A 36 -2.35 -16.83 -35.78
CA VAL A 36 -2.39 -15.39 -36.06
C VAL A 36 -3.63 -14.90 -35.32
N VAL A 37 -3.43 -14.32 -34.13
CA VAL A 37 -4.49 -13.61 -33.41
C VAL A 37 -4.84 -12.42 -34.28
N ARG A 38 -6.07 -12.38 -34.79
CA ARG A 38 -6.56 -11.29 -35.63
C ARG A 38 -6.83 -10.10 -34.71
N THR A 39 -5.92 -9.14 -34.60
CA THR A 39 -6.19 -7.94 -33.81
C THR A 39 -7.31 -7.12 -34.43
N ILE A 40 -8.06 -6.36 -33.61
CA ILE A 40 -9.04 -5.39 -34.11
C ILE A 40 -8.27 -4.08 -34.39
N PRO A 41 -8.06 -3.68 -35.67
CA PRO A 41 -7.16 -2.57 -36.02
C PRO A 41 -7.47 -1.24 -35.32
N GLN A 42 -8.72 -1.02 -34.96
CA GLN A 42 -9.19 0.17 -34.27
C GLN A 42 -8.77 0.19 -32.80
N ILE A 43 -8.68 -0.98 -32.16
CA ILE A 43 -8.14 -1.10 -30.79
C ILE A 43 -6.65 -0.77 -30.83
N ASP A 44 -5.89 -1.29 -31.79
CA ASP A 44 -4.48 -0.93 -32.01
C ASP A 44 -4.32 0.59 -32.22
N SER A 45 -5.22 1.21 -33.00
CA SER A 45 -5.23 2.66 -33.21
C SER A 45 -5.51 3.46 -31.94
N LEU A 46 -6.47 3.03 -31.12
CA LEU A 46 -6.77 3.67 -29.83
C LEU A 46 -5.58 3.58 -28.88
N VAL A 47 -4.94 2.40 -28.82
CA VAL A 47 -3.75 2.20 -27.98
C VAL A 47 -2.59 3.08 -28.45
N ALA A 48 -2.33 3.15 -29.76
CA ALA A 48 -1.30 4.01 -30.33
C ALA A 48 -1.55 5.51 -30.11
N GLN A 49 -2.78 5.93 -29.80
CA GLN A 49 -3.11 7.32 -29.45
C GLN A 49 -2.77 7.67 -28.00
N LEU A 50 -2.62 6.69 -27.10
CA LEU A 50 -2.33 6.94 -25.69
C LEU A 50 -1.02 7.71 -25.50
N SER A 51 0.02 7.36 -26.26
CA SER A 51 1.33 8.02 -26.21
C SER A 51 1.37 9.40 -26.87
N LYS A 52 0.34 9.79 -27.64
CA LYS A 52 0.31 11.04 -28.42
C LYS A 52 -0.36 12.20 -27.71
N SER A 53 -1.12 11.95 -26.65
CA SER A 53 -1.88 12.97 -25.93
C SER A 53 -1.29 13.25 -24.56
N SER A 54 -1.18 14.54 -24.21
CA SER A 54 -0.65 14.99 -22.91
C SER A 54 -1.51 14.57 -21.72
N ASN A 55 -2.75 14.10 -21.93
CA ASN A 55 -3.63 13.61 -20.86
C ASN A 55 -3.52 12.10 -20.65
N THR A 56 -2.97 11.37 -21.62
CA THR A 56 -2.86 9.90 -21.60
C THR A 56 -1.42 9.41 -21.68
N VAL A 57 -0.45 10.28 -21.99
CA VAL A 57 0.97 9.90 -21.96
C VAL A 57 1.33 9.36 -20.58
N GLY A 58 2.01 8.21 -20.60
CA GLY A 58 2.34 7.38 -19.43
C GLY A 58 1.30 6.36 -19.02
N MET A 59 0.08 6.42 -19.57
CA MET A 59 -0.92 5.37 -19.38
C MET A 59 -0.59 4.19 -20.29
N HIS A 60 -0.53 2.99 -19.72
CA HIS A 60 -0.39 1.75 -20.48
C HIS A 60 -1.64 0.87 -20.31
N ALA A 61 -1.96 0.13 -21.35
CA ALA A 61 -3.19 -0.63 -21.46
C ALA A 61 -2.91 -2.12 -21.63
N GLY A 62 -3.78 -2.93 -21.04
CA GLY A 62 -3.86 -4.37 -21.28
C GLY A 62 -5.28 -4.75 -21.69
N ILE A 63 -5.43 -5.50 -22.78
CA ILE A 63 -6.72 -5.85 -23.39
C ILE A 63 -6.74 -7.33 -23.75
N ALA A 64 -7.83 -8.02 -23.44
CA ALA A 64 -8.11 -9.36 -23.95
C ALA A 64 -9.61 -9.51 -24.26
N VAL A 65 -9.93 -10.15 -25.39
CA VAL A 65 -11.31 -10.35 -25.86
C VAL A 65 -11.50 -11.77 -26.33
N TYR A 66 -12.49 -12.47 -25.78
CA TYR A 66 -12.88 -13.82 -26.18
C TYR A 66 -14.32 -13.87 -26.68
N ASN A 67 -14.58 -14.66 -27.71
CA ASN A 67 -15.93 -15.10 -28.03
C ASN A 67 -16.34 -16.19 -27.02
N THR A 68 -17.42 -15.97 -26.26
CA THR A 68 -17.84 -16.91 -25.19
C THR A 68 -18.38 -18.23 -25.74
N ARG A 69 -18.94 -18.22 -26.96
CA ARG A 69 -19.54 -19.40 -27.61
C ARG A 69 -18.49 -20.30 -28.24
N THR A 70 -17.52 -19.73 -28.96
CA THR A 70 -16.47 -20.51 -29.65
C THR A 70 -15.24 -20.73 -28.78
N GLY A 71 -15.03 -19.89 -27.76
CA GLY A 71 -13.82 -19.87 -26.94
C GLY A 71 -12.62 -19.23 -27.63
N GLU A 72 -12.80 -18.70 -28.84
CA GLU A 72 -11.76 -18.05 -29.65
C GLU A 72 -11.28 -16.74 -29.01
N LEU A 73 -9.95 -16.55 -28.94
CA LEU A 73 -9.34 -15.27 -28.60
C LEU A 73 -9.44 -14.35 -29.82
N LEU A 74 -10.30 -13.34 -29.74
CA LEU A 74 -10.59 -12.42 -30.83
C LEU A 74 -9.63 -11.25 -30.88
N ASP A 75 -9.14 -10.77 -29.75
CA ASP A 75 -8.18 -9.66 -29.71
C ASP A 75 -7.35 -9.69 -28.43
N GLN A 76 -6.13 -9.15 -28.50
CA GLN A 76 -5.24 -9.01 -27.35
C GLN A 76 -4.23 -7.87 -27.53
N TYR A 77 -3.95 -7.16 -26.45
CA TYR A 77 -2.85 -6.19 -26.36
C TYR A 77 -2.26 -6.27 -24.96
N ASP A 78 -0.95 -6.54 -24.83
CA ASP A 78 -0.27 -6.72 -23.53
C ASP A 78 -1.04 -7.66 -22.57
N ALA A 79 -1.74 -8.65 -23.12
CA ALA A 79 -2.75 -9.42 -22.40
C ALA A 79 -2.19 -10.34 -21.32
N ASP A 80 -0.91 -10.70 -21.41
CA ASP A 80 -0.20 -11.49 -20.40
C ASP A 80 0.50 -10.61 -19.35
N LYS A 81 0.61 -9.28 -19.55
CA LYS A 81 1.17 -8.35 -18.54
C LYS A 81 0.25 -8.28 -17.32
N ALA A 82 0.83 -8.20 -16.14
CA ALA A 82 0.11 -8.07 -14.89
C ALA A 82 -0.14 -6.60 -14.54
N PHE A 83 -1.38 -6.30 -14.16
CA PHE A 83 -1.84 -4.97 -13.80
C PHE A 83 -2.42 -4.98 -12.39
N VAL A 84 -2.36 -3.84 -11.71
CA VAL A 84 -3.24 -3.60 -10.55
C VAL A 84 -4.67 -3.50 -11.08
N PRO A 85 -5.59 -4.41 -10.71
CA PRO A 85 -6.89 -4.53 -11.36
C PRO A 85 -7.96 -3.58 -10.79
N ALA A 86 -7.70 -2.97 -9.63
CA ALA A 86 -8.72 -2.32 -8.81
C ALA A 86 -9.94 -3.26 -8.60
N SER A 87 -11.15 -2.69 -8.48
CA SER A 87 -12.38 -3.46 -8.21
C SER A 87 -12.83 -4.48 -9.27
N ASN A 88 -12.07 -4.71 -10.35
CA ASN A 88 -12.33 -5.89 -11.18
C ASN A 88 -11.91 -7.19 -10.49
N LEU A 89 -11.05 -7.14 -9.45
CA LEU A 89 -10.71 -8.32 -8.64
C LEU A 89 -11.96 -8.98 -8.01
N LYS A 90 -12.98 -8.17 -7.71
CA LYS A 90 -14.29 -8.64 -7.20
C LYS A 90 -14.96 -9.68 -8.09
N LEU A 91 -14.64 -9.72 -9.40
CA LEU A 91 -15.15 -10.73 -10.32
C LEU A 91 -14.65 -12.14 -9.95
N PHE A 92 -13.41 -12.26 -9.47
CA PHE A 92 -12.83 -13.53 -9.00
C PHE A 92 -13.55 -14.01 -7.74
N VAL A 93 -13.72 -13.11 -6.76
CA VAL A 93 -14.42 -13.42 -5.51
C VAL A 93 -15.88 -13.78 -5.76
N THR A 94 -16.57 -13.03 -6.62
CA THR A 94 -17.97 -13.31 -6.99
C THR A 94 -18.10 -14.68 -7.66
N ALA A 95 -17.24 -15.00 -8.62
CA ALA A 95 -17.29 -16.26 -9.35
C ALA A 95 -17.00 -17.46 -8.42
N ALA A 96 -15.97 -17.35 -7.58
CA ALA A 96 -15.63 -18.38 -6.60
C ALA A 96 -16.74 -18.54 -5.55
N GLY A 97 -17.33 -17.43 -5.08
CA GLY A 97 -18.49 -17.41 -4.19
C GLY A 97 -19.68 -18.18 -4.74
N LEU A 98 -20.08 -17.88 -5.98
CA LEU A 98 -21.18 -18.58 -6.64
C LEU A 98 -20.89 -20.06 -6.90
N ASP A 99 -19.65 -20.41 -7.26
CA ASP A 99 -19.26 -21.81 -7.49
C ASP A 99 -19.27 -22.62 -6.19
N LYS A 100 -18.73 -22.07 -5.10
CA LYS A 100 -18.53 -22.76 -3.82
C LYS A 100 -19.77 -22.73 -2.92
N LEU A 101 -20.34 -21.55 -2.69
CA LEU A 101 -21.42 -21.33 -1.72
C LEU A 101 -22.81 -21.54 -2.31
N LYS A 102 -22.95 -21.37 -3.64
CA LYS A 102 -24.19 -21.39 -4.43
C LYS A 102 -25.06 -20.13 -4.26
N PRO A 103 -25.92 -19.81 -5.25
CA PRO A 103 -26.72 -18.57 -5.24
C PRO A 103 -27.66 -18.40 -4.04
N ASP A 104 -28.13 -19.50 -3.44
CA ASP A 104 -29.08 -19.52 -2.34
C ASP A 104 -28.43 -19.50 -0.94
N TYR A 105 -27.09 -19.44 -0.88
CA TYR A 105 -26.35 -19.32 0.37
C TYR A 105 -26.83 -18.12 1.20
N ARG A 106 -26.92 -18.29 2.52
CA ARG A 106 -27.27 -17.22 3.45
C ARG A 106 -26.28 -17.24 4.61
N PHE A 107 -25.78 -16.06 4.93
CA PHE A 107 -25.05 -15.81 6.16
C PHE A 107 -26.04 -15.80 7.33
N LYS A 108 -25.52 -16.00 8.53
CA LYS A 108 -26.34 -16.02 9.74
C LYS A 108 -25.79 -15.12 10.83
N THR A 109 -26.68 -14.66 11.68
CA THR A 109 -26.36 -14.05 12.97
C THR A 109 -27.16 -14.76 14.04
N GLU A 110 -26.49 -15.24 15.08
CA GLU A 110 -27.10 -16.06 16.11
C GLU A 110 -27.08 -15.34 17.45
N VAL A 111 -28.18 -15.44 18.19
CA VAL A 111 -28.28 -14.90 19.54
C VAL A 111 -28.45 -16.04 20.54
N TYR A 112 -27.67 -15.97 21.61
CA TYR A 112 -27.68 -16.91 22.72
C TYR A 112 -27.92 -16.20 24.05
N THR A 113 -28.30 -16.97 25.07
CA THR A 113 -28.46 -16.48 26.44
C THR A 113 -27.77 -17.43 27.42
N THR A 114 -27.05 -16.90 28.42
CA THR A 114 -26.35 -17.72 29.43
C THR A 114 -27.23 -18.15 30.60
N GLY A 115 -28.47 -17.65 30.66
CA GLY A 115 -29.40 -17.90 31.76
C GLY A 115 -30.84 -18.10 31.32
N GLN A 116 -31.74 -18.18 32.30
CA GLN A 116 -33.18 -18.38 32.08
C GLN A 116 -33.96 -17.09 32.37
N ILE A 117 -35.09 -16.92 31.70
CA ILE A 117 -36.02 -15.80 31.93
C ILE A 117 -36.89 -16.13 33.14
N ASN A 118 -36.91 -15.25 34.13
CA ASN A 118 -37.78 -15.43 35.30
C ASN A 118 -39.22 -14.95 35.04
N LYS A 119 -40.15 -15.20 35.98
CA LYS A 119 -41.57 -14.82 35.86
C LYS A 119 -41.83 -13.31 35.68
N LYS A 120 -40.85 -12.45 35.97
CA LYS A 120 -40.94 -10.99 35.80
C LYS A 120 -40.32 -10.51 34.48
N GLY A 121 -39.92 -11.43 33.59
CA GLY A 121 -39.28 -11.12 32.32
C GLY A 121 -37.79 -10.79 32.42
N VAL A 122 -37.15 -11.02 33.56
CA VAL A 122 -35.71 -10.75 33.72
C VAL A 122 -34.89 -11.96 33.30
N LEU A 123 -34.03 -11.81 32.29
CA LEU A 123 -33.03 -12.79 31.93
C LEU A 123 -31.93 -12.85 32.99
N GLN A 124 -31.77 -14.01 33.64
CA GLN A 124 -30.76 -14.25 34.67
C GLN A 124 -29.40 -14.62 34.07
N GLY A 125 -28.85 -13.76 33.22
CA GLY A 125 -27.60 -14.00 32.50
C GLY A 125 -27.31 -12.90 31.49
N ASP A 126 -26.37 -13.20 30.60
CA ASP A 126 -25.91 -12.39 29.48
C ASP A 126 -26.68 -12.75 28.21
N ILE A 127 -26.69 -11.81 27.27
CA ILE A 127 -27.06 -12.06 25.87
C ILE A 127 -25.76 -12.07 25.06
N ILE A 128 -25.58 -13.09 24.22
CA ILE A 128 -24.44 -13.20 23.31
C ILE A 128 -24.97 -13.04 21.88
N VAL A 129 -24.40 -12.12 21.10
CA VAL A 129 -24.60 -12.04 19.64
C VAL A 129 -23.35 -12.53 18.95
N LYS A 130 -23.51 -13.55 18.12
CA LYS A 130 -22.42 -14.11 17.32
C LYS A 130 -22.68 -13.85 15.85
N GLY A 131 -21.74 -13.13 15.23
CA GLY A 131 -21.76 -12.90 13.79
C GLY A 131 -21.09 -14.06 13.05
N TYR A 132 -21.69 -14.47 11.93
CA TYR A 132 -21.09 -15.43 11.00
C TYR A 132 -20.91 -14.81 9.61
N GLY A 133 -20.50 -13.55 9.56
CA GLY A 133 -20.04 -12.91 8.33
C GLY A 133 -21.13 -12.30 7.45
N ASP A 134 -22.34 -12.01 7.97
CA ASP A 134 -23.38 -11.34 7.18
C ASP A 134 -22.96 -9.91 6.82
N PRO A 135 -22.69 -9.61 5.53
CA PRO A 135 -22.27 -8.27 5.12
C PRO A 135 -23.42 -7.27 5.08
N SER A 136 -24.67 -7.75 5.14
CA SER A 136 -25.89 -6.96 4.91
C SER A 136 -26.67 -6.64 6.17
N LEU A 137 -26.14 -6.99 7.34
CA LEU A 137 -26.83 -6.84 8.62
C LEU A 137 -27.14 -5.35 8.87
N SER A 138 -28.42 -5.00 8.86
CA SER A 138 -28.89 -3.62 8.95
C SER A 138 -29.40 -3.26 10.36
N GLU A 139 -29.62 -1.97 10.60
CA GLU A 139 -30.32 -1.50 11.80
C GLU A 139 -31.74 -2.06 11.92
N GLU A 140 -32.42 -2.26 10.79
CA GLU A 140 -33.76 -2.84 10.78
C GLU A 140 -33.72 -4.31 11.22
N ASP A 141 -32.73 -5.07 10.76
CA ASP A 141 -32.51 -6.46 11.18
C ASP A 141 -32.18 -6.53 12.67
N MET A 142 -31.29 -5.65 13.15
CA MET A 142 -30.98 -5.49 14.56
C MET A 142 -32.23 -5.20 15.40
N ARG A 143 -33.10 -4.31 14.93
CA ARG A 143 -34.38 -3.98 15.58
C ARG A 143 -35.36 -5.15 15.55
N ASN A 144 -35.45 -5.88 14.45
CA ASN A 144 -36.30 -7.06 14.34
C ASN A 144 -35.84 -8.16 15.31
N MET A 145 -34.52 -8.41 15.39
CA MET A 145 -33.95 -9.34 16.38
C MET A 145 -34.25 -8.91 17.82
N ALA A 146 -34.13 -7.62 18.14
CA ALA A 146 -34.48 -7.07 19.45
C ALA A 146 -35.98 -7.27 19.79
N LYS A 147 -36.86 -7.01 18.81
CA LYS A 147 -38.30 -7.21 18.94
C LYS A 147 -38.65 -8.67 19.20
N GLU A 148 -37.97 -9.61 18.56
CA GLU A 148 -38.16 -11.04 18.79
C GLU A 148 -37.77 -11.46 20.21
N LEU A 149 -36.69 -10.90 20.76
CA LEU A 149 -36.31 -11.14 22.16
C LEU A 149 -37.34 -10.55 23.14
N SER A 150 -37.86 -9.36 22.85
CA SER A 150 -38.93 -8.72 23.63
C SER A 150 -40.19 -9.61 23.62
N ASN A 151 -40.57 -10.14 22.45
CA ASN A 151 -41.69 -11.06 22.29
C ASN A 151 -41.49 -12.41 23.02
N LYS A 152 -40.24 -12.84 23.25
CA LYS A 152 -39.91 -14.01 24.09
C LYS A 152 -40.05 -13.72 25.59
N GLY A 153 -40.48 -12.51 25.96
CA GLY A 153 -40.77 -12.10 27.33
C GLY A 153 -39.58 -11.54 28.08
N ILE A 154 -38.47 -11.23 27.40
CA ILE A 154 -37.34 -10.54 28.01
C ILE A 154 -37.70 -9.05 28.15
N THR A 155 -37.65 -8.52 29.36
CA THR A 155 -37.90 -7.10 29.66
C THR A 155 -36.69 -6.42 30.27
N SER A 156 -35.74 -7.18 30.82
CA SER A 156 -34.43 -6.72 31.33
C SER A 156 -33.50 -7.92 31.56
N MET A 157 -32.25 -7.69 31.95
CA MET A 157 -31.29 -8.76 32.25
C MET A 157 -30.35 -8.45 33.41
N THR A 158 -29.78 -9.48 34.04
CA THR A 158 -28.76 -9.31 35.09
C THR A 158 -27.34 -9.17 34.53
N GLY A 159 -27.04 -9.83 33.41
CA GLY A 159 -25.74 -9.77 32.74
C GLY A 159 -25.55 -8.57 31.82
N ASP A 160 -24.56 -8.68 30.93
CA ASP A 160 -24.16 -7.73 29.91
C ASP A 160 -24.50 -8.23 28.49
N ILE A 161 -24.22 -7.40 27.47
CA ILE A 161 -24.22 -7.83 26.07
C ILE A 161 -22.80 -8.27 25.72
N LEU A 162 -22.68 -9.51 25.25
CA LEU A 162 -21.43 -10.07 24.75
C LEU A 162 -21.51 -10.15 23.22
N VAL A 163 -20.51 -9.61 22.53
CA VAL A 163 -20.38 -9.71 21.08
C VAL A 163 -19.26 -10.66 20.73
N ASP A 164 -19.53 -11.60 19.83
CA ASP A 164 -18.60 -12.60 19.37
C ASP A 164 -18.41 -12.51 17.87
N ASP A 165 -17.21 -12.11 17.47
CA ASP A 165 -16.78 -12.07 16.08
C ASP A 165 -15.63 -13.05 15.76
N SER A 166 -15.42 -14.05 16.63
CA SER A 166 -14.36 -15.06 16.50
C SER A 166 -14.52 -16.04 15.33
N TYR A 167 -15.55 -15.87 14.51
CA TYR A 167 -15.74 -16.68 13.31
C TYR A 167 -14.73 -16.33 12.21
N TYR A 168 -14.24 -15.09 12.19
CA TYR A 168 -13.09 -14.65 11.39
C TYR A 168 -11.87 -14.37 12.29
N ASP A 169 -10.71 -14.20 11.67
CA ASP A 169 -9.50 -13.72 12.36
C ASP A 169 -9.62 -12.26 12.84
N ASP A 170 -8.56 -11.75 13.47
CA ASP A 170 -8.48 -10.37 13.95
C ASP A 170 -7.82 -9.41 12.95
N ASP A 171 -7.51 -9.85 11.73
CA ASP A 171 -6.93 -8.99 10.70
C ASP A 171 -8.04 -8.12 10.09
N ARG A 172 -8.14 -6.89 10.58
CA ARG A 172 -9.27 -6.00 10.28
C ARG A 172 -9.15 -5.25 8.96
N LEU A 173 -7.95 -5.14 8.40
CA LEU A 173 -7.67 -4.41 7.16
C LEU A 173 -6.89 -5.32 6.21
N GLY A 174 -7.12 -5.17 4.90
CA GLY A 174 -6.41 -5.95 3.88
C GLY A 174 -4.93 -5.56 3.77
N ALA A 175 -4.08 -6.50 3.38
CA ALA A 175 -2.64 -6.25 3.25
C ALA A 175 -2.34 -5.19 2.18
N GLY A 176 -1.47 -4.23 2.50
CA GLY A 176 -1.12 -3.15 1.58
C GLY A 176 -2.19 -2.06 1.39
N TRP A 177 -3.27 -2.06 2.18
CA TRP A 177 -4.23 -0.94 2.20
C TRP A 177 -3.58 0.31 2.78
N MET A 178 -4.03 1.48 2.33
CA MET A 178 -3.39 2.74 2.70
C MET A 178 -3.92 3.22 4.05
N TRP A 179 -3.03 3.65 4.94
CA TRP A 179 -3.43 4.14 6.26
C TRP A 179 -4.31 5.39 6.17
N ASP A 180 -4.08 6.23 5.16
CA ASP A 180 -4.80 7.50 4.94
C ASP A 180 -6.19 7.31 4.33
N ASP A 181 -6.57 6.07 4.03
CA ASP A 181 -7.93 5.71 3.60
C ASP A 181 -8.83 5.26 4.78
N GLU A 182 -8.27 5.01 5.97
CA GLU A 182 -8.94 4.31 7.08
C GLU A 182 -10.19 5.01 7.65
N SER A 183 -10.34 6.31 7.42
CA SER A 183 -11.54 7.05 7.86
C SER A 183 -12.73 6.86 6.92
N TYR A 184 -12.51 6.48 5.66
CA TYR A 184 -13.57 6.40 4.65
C TYR A 184 -14.28 5.05 4.67
N GLY A 185 -15.60 5.04 4.43
CA GLY A 185 -16.42 3.83 4.45
C GLY A 185 -15.96 2.71 3.51
N TYR A 186 -15.32 3.04 2.38
CA TYR A 186 -14.78 2.03 1.46
C TYR A 186 -13.58 1.25 2.02
N ASN A 187 -13.00 1.71 3.14
CA ASN A 187 -11.86 1.09 3.83
C ASN A 187 -12.26 0.60 5.23
N ALA A 188 -13.56 0.33 5.46
CA ALA A 188 -14.07 -0.11 6.74
C ALA A 188 -13.41 -1.42 7.23
N GLN A 189 -13.17 -1.50 8.54
CA GLN A 189 -12.62 -2.69 9.16
C GLN A 189 -13.54 -3.91 9.02
N ILE A 190 -12.94 -5.06 8.77
CA ILE A 190 -13.62 -6.34 8.52
C ILE A 190 -13.80 -7.14 9.82
N SER A 191 -15.02 -7.61 10.07
CA SER A 191 -15.35 -8.48 11.20
C SER A 191 -16.53 -9.37 10.85
N SER A 192 -16.57 -10.58 11.40
CA SER A 192 -17.72 -11.48 11.20
C SER A 192 -19.01 -10.96 11.84
N LEU A 193 -18.93 -9.97 12.74
CA LEU A 193 -20.07 -9.22 13.26
C LEU A 193 -19.90 -7.72 12.98
N ALA A 194 -20.63 -7.24 11.97
CA ALA A 194 -20.68 -5.83 11.62
C ALA A 194 -22.13 -5.44 11.31
N VAL A 195 -22.47 -4.18 11.55
CA VAL A 195 -23.77 -3.60 11.16
C VAL A 195 -23.51 -2.44 10.23
N HIS A 196 -24.36 -2.26 9.21
CA HIS A 196 -24.25 -1.14 8.28
C HIS A 196 -22.83 -1.00 7.73
N GLU A 197 -22.26 -2.11 7.24
CA GLU A 197 -20.93 -2.19 6.63
C GLU A 197 -19.78 -1.65 7.51
N ASN A 198 -20.00 -1.59 8.82
CA ASN A 198 -19.11 -0.98 9.81
C ASN A 198 -18.81 0.52 9.54
N MET A 199 -19.85 1.26 9.17
CA MET A 199 -19.76 2.71 8.96
C MET A 199 -20.94 3.46 9.59
N ILE A 200 -20.75 4.77 9.73
CA ILE A 200 -21.85 5.71 9.93
C ILE A 200 -21.95 6.65 8.72
N SER A 201 -23.16 6.91 8.24
CA SER A 201 -23.46 8.00 7.32
C SER A 201 -23.68 9.29 8.09
N LEU A 202 -22.77 10.25 7.94
CA LEU A 202 -22.91 11.60 8.48
C LEU A 202 -23.58 12.51 7.46
N SER A 203 -24.45 13.42 7.93
CA SER A 203 -25.03 14.48 7.12
C SER A 203 -24.84 15.85 7.77
N ILE A 204 -24.26 16.80 7.06
CA ILE A 204 -23.99 18.17 7.53
C ILE A 204 -24.91 19.13 6.78
N THR A 205 -25.83 19.78 7.49
CA THR A 205 -26.86 20.63 6.87
C THR A 205 -26.63 22.11 7.22
N PRO A 206 -26.52 23.02 6.23
CA PRO A 206 -26.27 24.44 6.47
C PRO A 206 -27.56 25.20 6.85
N ASP A 207 -28.22 24.78 7.93
CA ASP A 207 -29.51 25.32 8.39
C ASP A 207 -29.39 26.62 9.22
N GLY A 208 -28.26 26.86 9.88
CA GLY A 208 -27.96 28.08 10.65
C GLY A 208 -27.55 29.32 9.82
N SER A 209 -27.29 30.44 10.49
CA SER A 209 -26.82 31.69 9.86
C SER A 209 -25.34 31.59 9.42
N ILE A 210 -24.89 32.50 8.55
CA ILE A 210 -23.46 32.62 8.20
C ILE A 210 -22.63 32.85 9.47
N GLY A 211 -21.53 32.10 9.63
CA GLY A 211 -20.67 32.11 10.82
C GLY A 211 -21.09 31.12 11.91
N GLU A 212 -22.29 30.55 11.85
CA GLU A 212 -22.75 29.51 12.78
C GLU A 212 -22.25 28.11 12.37
N THR A 213 -22.36 27.17 13.29
CA THR A 213 -22.02 25.76 13.07
C THR A 213 -23.24 25.04 12.48
N PRO A 214 -23.09 24.23 11.41
CA PRO A 214 -24.20 23.50 10.80
C PRO A 214 -24.71 22.36 11.70
N SER A 215 -25.98 21.97 11.52
CA SER A 215 -26.52 20.78 12.18
C SER A 215 -25.97 19.48 11.59
N LEU A 216 -25.92 18.44 12.43
CA LEU A 216 -25.45 17.10 12.08
C LEU A 216 -26.60 16.09 12.18
N GLY A 217 -26.65 15.19 11.20
CA GLY A 217 -27.37 13.92 11.25
C GLY A 217 -26.39 12.76 11.17
N MET A 218 -26.75 11.61 11.74
CA MET A 218 -25.93 10.41 11.80
C MET A 218 -26.83 9.17 11.68
N ASN A 219 -26.39 8.19 10.91
CA ASN A 219 -27.06 6.89 10.76
C ASN A 219 -26.02 5.76 10.63
N PRO A 220 -26.06 4.68 11.43
CA PRO A 220 -26.89 4.47 12.60
C PRO A 220 -26.64 5.52 13.68
N MET A 221 -27.69 5.83 14.45
CA MET A 221 -27.50 6.61 15.68
C MET A 221 -26.81 5.73 16.73
N THR A 222 -25.63 6.15 17.21
CA THR A 222 -24.84 5.44 18.23
C THR A 222 -24.21 6.40 19.22
N ASP A 223 -23.93 5.91 20.44
CA ASP A 223 -23.13 6.62 21.44
C ASP A 223 -21.67 6.11 21.47
N TYR A 224 -21.31 5.25 20.52
CA TYR A 224 -19.97 4.64 20.41
C TYR A 224 -18.93 5.57 19.78
N VAL A 225 -19.39 6.63 19.10
CA VAL A 225 -18.54 7.63 18.45
C VAL A 225 -18.65 8.98 19.16
N THR A 226 -17.56 9.76 19.16
CA THR A 226 -17.54 11.15 19.62
C THR A 226 -17.29 12.07 18.43
N ILE A 227 -18.19 13.02 18.16
CA ILE A 227 -18.06 13.94 17.02
C ILE A 227 -17.70 15.35 17.50
N HIS A 228 -16.61 15.91 16.97
CA HIS A 228 -16.20 17.30 17.15
C HIS A 228 -16.48 18.09 15.88
N ASN A 229 -17.53 18.92 15.89
CA ASN A 229 -17.92 19.74 14.75
C ASN A 229 -17.32 21.14 14.82
N ASN A 230 -16.30 21.38 13.99
CA ASN A 230 -15.62 22.66 13.81
C ASN A 230 -15.99 23.33 12.47
N VAL A 231 -17.02 22.86 11.77
CA VAL A 231 -17.47 23.44 10.48
C VAL A 231 -18.16 24.77 10.70
N LYS A 232 -17.96 25.71 9.76
CA LYS A 232 -18.67 26.99 9.72
C LYS A 232 -19.50 27.17 8.45
N ILE A 233 -20.68 27.75 8.59
CA ILE A 233 -21.51 28.13 7.45
C ILE A 233 -20.94 29.41 6.84
N VAL A 234 -20.68 29.40 5.53
CA VAL A 234 -20.17 30.54 4.76
C VAL A 234 -21.18 30.97 3.68
N GLU A 235 -20.97 32.14 3.09
CA GLU A 235 -21.79 32.59 1.97
C GLU A 235 -21.60 31.71 0.72
N GLY A 236 -22.62 31.63 -0.13
CA GLY A 236 -22.55 30.92 -1.41
C GLY A 236 -22.80 29.41 -1.30
N ARG A 237 -22.24 28.64 -2.23
CA ARG A 237 -22.49 27.20 -2.44
C ARG A 237 -21.26 26.32 -2.24
N ASN A 238 -20.09 26.91 -2.03
CA ASN A 238 -18.83 26.18 -1.98
C ASN A 238 -18.62 25.54 -0.61
N ASN A 239 -18.07 24.34 -0.60
CA ASN A 239 -17.76 23.57 0.59
C ASN A 239 -16.29 23.17 0.56
N ASN A 240 -15.64 23.13 1.72
CA ASN A 240 -14.30 22.54 1.91
C ASN A 240 -14.24 21.73 3.21
N ILE A 241 -15.32 20.99 3.47
CA ILE A 241 -15.42 20.11 4.64
C ILE A 241 -14.33 19.04 4.58
N VAL A 242 -13.69 18.81 5.72
CA VAL A 242 -12.77 17.69 5.94
C VAL A 242 -13.29 16.89 7.13
N ILE A 243 -13.45 15.59 6.95
CA ILE A 243 -13.81 14.64 8.01
C ILE A 243 -12.60 13.75 8.24
N ASP A 244 -12.12 13.75 9.49
CA ASP A 244 -11.00 12.93 9.92
C ASP A 244 -11.41 12.06 11.11
N ARG A 245 -10.93 10.82 11.13
CA ARG A 245 -11.04 9.91 12.28
C ARG A 245 -9.61 9.50 12.65
N PRO A 246 -9.02 10.10 13.70
CA PRO A 246 -7.67 9.74 14.11
C PRO A 246 -7.56 8.23 14.34
N ARG A 247 -6.46 7.65 13.83
CA ARG A 247 -6.20 6.20 13.79
C ARG A 247 -6.39 5.54 15.16
N GLY A 248 -7.03 4.37 15.18
CA GLY A 248 -7.30 3.61 16.40
C GLY A 248 -8.22 4.33 17.39
N THR A 249 -9.04 5.28 16.91
CA THR A 249 -10.05 5.96 17.71
C THR A 249 -11.40 5.96 17.03
N ASN A 250 -12.45 6.19 17.81
CA ASN A 250 -13.80 6.54 17.34
C ASN A 250 -14.15 8.01 17.64
N THR A 251 -13.14 8.87 17.60
CA THR A 251 -13.32 10.33 17.61
C THR A 251 -13.34 10.82 16.17
N ILE A 252 -14.38 11.56 15.77
CA ILE A 252 -14.53 12.10 14.42
C ILE A 252 -14.41 13.62 14.52
N VAL A 253 -13.45 14.19 13.82
CA VAL A 253 -13.22 15.63 13.75
C VAL A 253 -13.69 16.13 12.38
N ILE A 254 -14.67 17.02 12.39
CA ILE A 254 -15.22 17.63 11.17
C ILE A 254 -14.77 19.09 11.16
N SER A 255 -14.13 19.54 10.09
CA SER A 255 -13.61 20.91 9.97
C SER A 255 -13.88 21.51 8.59
N GLY A 256 -13.56 22.80 8.41
CA GLY A 256 -13.77 23.52 7.15
C GLY A 256 -15.06 24.33 7.12
N THR A 257 -15.65 24.50 5.94
CA THR A 257 -16.79 25.38 5.70
C THR A 257 -17.81 24.76 4.76
N ILE A 258 -19.07 25.15 4.93
CA ILE A 258 -20.21 24.74 4.09
C ILE A 258 -20.99 25.98 3.64
N GLY A 259 -21.25 26.11 2.34
CA GLY A 259 -21.99 27.24 1.80
C GLY A 259 -23.46 27.23 2.21
N LYS A 260 -24.03 28.38 2.60
CA LYS A 260 -25.44 28.53 3.03
C LYS A 260 -26.45 28.07 1.98
N GLN A 261 -26.08 28.13 0.70
CA GLN A 261 -26.91 27.71 -0.43
C GLN A 261 -26.55 26.30 -0.93
N SER A 262 -25.62 25.59 -0.27
CA SER A 262 -25.29 24.21 -0.61
C SER A 262 -26.36 23.24 -0.11
N SER A 263 -26.49 22.09 -0.76
CA SER A 263 -27.24 20.95 -0.22
C SER A 263 -26.51 20.36 0.98
N ALA A 264 -27.20 19.55 1.79
CA ALA A 264 -26.56 18.79 2.86
C ALA A 264 -25.38 17.97 2.30
N TYR A 265 -24.23 18.07 2.95
CA TYR A 265 -23.05 17.27 2.65
C TYR A 265 -23.21 15.91 3.35
N LYS A 266 -22.85 14.81 2.67
CA LYS A 266 -22.92 13.46 3.23
C LYS A 266 -21.62 12.72 3.03
N GLU A 267 -21.20 11.95 4.03
CA GLU A 267 -20.01 11.12 4.00
C GLU A 267 -20.22 9.88 4.85
N ASP A 268 -19.72 8.74 4.38
CA ASP A 268 -19.68 7.51 5.15
C ASP A 268 -18.32 7.37 5.84
N VAL A 269 -18.35 7.26 7.16
CA VAL A 269 -17.15 7.20 8.02
C VAL A 269 -17.03 5.81 8.61
N ALA A 270 -15.91 5.14 8.35
CA ALA A 270 -15.59 3.84 8.91
C ALA A 270 -15.37 3.92 10.43
N ILE A 271 -15.76 2.87 11.16
CA ILE A 271 -15.68 2.79 12.62
C ILE A 271 -14.62 1.78 13.07
N ASP A 272 -13.90 2.08 14.15
CA ASP A 272 -12.94 1.19 14.80
C ASP A 272 -13.67 0.17 15.69
N ASP A 273 -13.24 -1.10 15.69
CA ASP A 273 -13.86 -2.24 16.39
C ASP A 273 -15.33 -2.53 15.96
N PRO A 274 -15.55 -3.21 14.82
CA PRO A 274 -16.88 -3.42 14.24
C PRO A 274 -17.85 -4.17 15.15
N ALA A 275 -17.36 -5.16 15.90
CA ALA A 275 -18.19 -5.97 16.79
C ALA A 275 -18.74 -5.13 17.96
N LEU A 276 -17.92 -4.25 18.53
CA LEU A 276 -18.34 -3.34 19.60
C LEU A 276 -19.30 -2.28 19.07
N PHE A 277 -19.06 -1.77 17.86
CA PHE A 277 -19.99 -0.88 17.19
C PHE A 277 -21.36 -1.54 16.99
N ALA A 278 -21.40 -2.74 16.40
CA ALA A 278 -22.62 -3.53 16.20
C ALA A 278 -23.36 -3.80 17.52
N GLY A 279 -22.64 -4.18 18.57
CA GLY A 279 -23.24 -4.40 19.90
C GLY A 279 -23.83 -3.14 20.51
N ASN A 280 -23.23 -1.96 20.31
CA ASN A 280 -23.78 -0.69 20.79
C ASN A 280 -24.99 -0.22 19.98
N VAL A 281 -25.00 -0.43 18.67
CA VAL A 281 -26.19 -0.20 17.83
C VAL A 281 -27.33 -1.12 18.29
N TRP A 282 -27.05 -2.40 18.51
CA TRP A 282 -28.06 -3.35 18.96
C TRP A 282 -28.54 -3.08 20.38
N LYS A 283 -27.67 -2.63 21.29
CA LYS A 283 -28.06 -2.15 22.62
C LYS A 283 -29.14 -1.06 22.53
N ARG A 284 -29.01 -0.13 21.58
CA ARG A 284 -30.02 0.92 21.35
C ARG A 284 -31.32 0.33 20.81
N ALA A 285 -31.24 -0.61 19.87
CA ALA A 285 -32.41 -1.32 19.35
C ALA A 285 -33.17 -2.09 20.45
N LEU A 286 -32.47 -2.80 21.34
CA LEU A 286 -33.07 -3.51 22.49
C LEU A 286 -33.81 -2.56 23.43
N ASN A 287 -33.23 -1.41 23.76
CA ASN A 287 -33.91 -0.40 24.59
C ASN A 287 -35.15 0.18 23.87
N ALA A 288 -35.07 0.41 22.56
CA ALA A 288 -36.19 0.90 21.76
C ALA A 288 -37.37 -0.09 21.70
N GLU A 289 -37.09 -1.39 21.76
CA GLU A 289 -38.10 -2.47 21.83
C GLU A 289 -38.54 -2.82 23.26
N GLY A 290 -38.18 -1.99 24.25
CA GLY A 290 -38.68 -2.07 25.62
C GLY A 290 -37.89 -2.98 26.58
N ILE A 291 -36.69 -3.43 26.18
CA ILE A 291 -35.81 -4.22 27.05
C ILE A 291 -34.87 -3.25 27.79
N ASP A 292 -35.06 -3.06 29.10
CA ASP A 292 -34.25 -2.12 29.89
C ASP A 292 -32.83 -2.66 30.14
N ILE A 293 -31.88 -2.16 29.35
CA ILE A 293 -30.46 -2.49 29.44
C ILE A 293 -29.56 -1.25 29.34
N THR A 294 -30.10 -0.07 29.60
CA THR A 294 -29.39 1.21 29.46
C THR A 294 -28.04 1.21 30.20
N LYS A 295 -28.01 0.60 31.41
CA LYS A 295 -26.83 0.51 32.27
C LYS A 295 -25.88 -0.66 31.97
N LYS A 296 -26.21 -1.52 31.01
CA LYS A 296 -25.43 -2.71 30.66
C LYS A 296 -24.27 -2.38 29.75
N LYS A 297 -23.19 -3.14 29.85
CA LYS A 297 -22.01 -2.97 28.99
C LYS A 297 -22.12 -3.86 27.76
N VAL A 298 -21.45 -3.42 26.70
CA VAL A 298 -21.15 -4.25 25.53
C VAL A 298 -19.68 -4.64 25.64
N LYS A 299 -19.36 -5.93 25.49
CA LYS A 299 -18.00 -6.46 25.59
C LYS A 299 -17.76 -7.48 24.51
N VAL A 300 -16.55 -7.48 23.94
CA VAL A 300 -16.11 -8.59 23.09
C VAL A 300 -15.84 -9.81 23.97
N GLU A 301 -16.42 -10.94 23.61
CA GLU A 301 -16.17 -12.25 24.24
C GLU A 301 -16.10 -13.32 23.15
N LYS A 302 -14.89 -13.83 22.90
CA LYS A 302 -14.67 -14.89 21.91
C LYS A 302 -15.11 -16.23 22.48
N THR A 303 -16.35 -16.61 22.20
CA THR A 303 -16.91 -17.84 22.75
C THR A 303 -16.43 -19.06 21.95
N LYS A 304 -15.35 -19.70 22.44
CA LYS A 304 -14.78 -20.90 21.80
C LYS A 304 -15.73 -22.10 21.78
N ASN A 305 -16.74 -22.14 22.64
CA ASN A 305 -17.72 -23.23 22.74
C ASN A 305 -19.06 -22.73 23.31
N ILE A 306 -19.89 -22.08 22.48
CA ILE A 306 -21.29 -21.88 22.89
C ILE A 306 -21.97 -23.26 22.92
N THR A 307 -22.28 -23.74 24.12
CA THR A 307 -22.96 -25.02 24.34
C THR A 307 -24.44 -24.76 24.60
N GLY A 308 -25.20 -24.56 23.53
CA GLY A 308 -26.64 -24.31 23.59
C GLY A 308 -27.24 -24.08 22.20
N THR A 309 -28.55 -24.20 22.06
CA THR A 309 -29.26 -23.82 20.82
C THR A 309 -29.46 -22.30 20.84
N PRO A 310 -29.24 -21.58 19.72
CA PRO A 310 -29.53 -20.16 19.66
C PRO A 310 -31.01 -19.90 19.98
N VAL A 311 -31.27 -18.86 20.78
CA VAL A 311 -32.65 -18.44 21.09
C VAL A 311 -33.30 -17.75 19.90
N LEU A 312 -32.49 -17.27 18.95
CA LEU A 312 -32.86 -16.56 17.74
C LEU A 312 -31.76 -16.74 16.68
N VAL A 313 -32.17 -16.92 15.42
CA VAL A 313 -31.28 -16.97 14.26
C VAL A 313 -31.81 -16.01 13.20
N HIS A 314 -31.01 -15.02 12.81
CA HIS A 314 -31.25 -14.18 11.66
C HIS A 314 -30.48 -14.76 10.46
N ASN A 315 -31.11 -14.76 9.28
CA ASN A 315 -30.46 -15.16 8.03
C ASN A 315 -30.45 -13.96 7.08
N SER A 316 -29.30 -13.71 6.45
CA SER A 316 -29.13 -12.68 5.44
C SER A 316 -30.03 -12.91 4.23
N LYS A 317 -30.07 -11.93 3.32
CA LYS A 317 -30.50 -12.14 1.93
C LYS A 317 -29.64 -13.23 1.26
N PRO A 318 -30.15 -13.93 0.23
CA PRO A 318 -29.36 -14.96 -0.46
C PRO A 318 -28.18 -14.34 -1.21
N LEU A 319 -27.11 -15.11 -1.42
CA LEU A 319 -25.90 -14.66 -2.09
C LEU A 319 -26.19 -14.01 -3.45
N SER A 320 -27.17 -14.52 -4.20
CA SER A 320 -27.62 -13.95 -5.48
C SER A 320 -28.04 -12.48 -5.39
N GLU A 321 -28.56 -12.03 -4.24
CA GLU A 321 -28.90 -10.62 -4.00
C GLU A 321 -27.71 -9.83 -3.43
N LEU A 322 -26.91 -10.45 -2.56
CA LEU A 322 -25.75 -9.80 -1.93
C LEU A 322 -24.69 -9.40 -2.97
N ILE A 323 -24.45 -10.25 -3.98
CA ILE A 323 -23.48 -9.93 -5.04
C ILE A 323 -23.93 -8.77 -5.92
N VAL A 324 -25.23 -8.42 -5.94
CA VAL A 324 -25.71 -7.24 -6.67
C VAL A 324 -25.19 -5.96 -6.01
N GLN A 325 -25.23 -5.88 -4.67
CA GLN A 325 -24.62 -4.78 -3.93
C GLN A 325 -23.11 -4.74 -4.19
N LEU A 326 -22.44 -5.88 -4.02
CA LEU A 326 -21.00 -6.05 -4.25
C LEU A 326 -20.58 -5.54 -5.63
N ASN A 327 -21.27 -5.93 -6.71
CA ASN A 327 -20.85 -5.61 -8.07
C ASN A 327 -21.41 -4.29 -8.60
N LYS A 328 -22.69 -3.95 -8.35
CA LYS A 328 -23.29 -2.70 -8.85
C LYS A 328 -22.81 -1.46 -8.10
N GLN A 329 -22.67 -1.55 -6.77
CA GLN A 329 -22.12 -0.46 -5.95
C GLN A 329 -20.60 -0.54 -5.79
N SER A 330 -19.98 -1.64 -6.23
CA SER A 330 -18.54 -1.87 -6.08
C SER A 330 -18.08 -1.95 -4.63
N ASP A 331 -18.92 -2.53 -3.77
CA ASP A 331 -18.76 -2.51 -2.32
C ASP A 331 -17.56 -3.36 -1.86
N ASN A 332 -16.56 -2.71 -1.24
CA ASN A 332 -15.36 -3.38 -0.76
C ASN A 332 -15.66 -4.30 0.42
N PHE A 333 -16.52 -3.85 1.34
CA PHE A 333 -16.87 -4.60 2.55
C PHE A 333 -17.48 -5.95 2.19
N TYR A 334 -18.43 -5.98 1.25
CA TYR A 334 -19.06 -7.23 0.79
C TYR A 334 -18.04 -8.18 0.14
N ALA A 335 -17.06 -7.66 -0.59
CA ALA A 335 -16.04 -8.48 -1.24
C ALA A 335 -15.11 -9.13 -0.22
N GLU A 336 -14.68 -8.41 0.81
CA GLU A 336 -13.82 -8.97 1.86
C GLU A 336 -14.57 -9.97 2.75
N MET A 337 -15.83 -9.69 3.09
CA MET A 337 -16.68 -10.60 3.85
C MET A 337 -16.89 -11.91 3.10
N LEU A 338 -17.13 -11.86 1.78
CA LEU A 338 -17.25 -13.05 0.93
C LEU A 338 -15.92 -13.80 0.78
N LEU A 339 -14.79 -13.08 0.70
CA LEU A 339 -13.46 -13.69 0.64
C LEU A 339 -13.15 -14.50 1.91
N LYS A 340 -13.35 -13.91 3.09
CA LYS A 340 -13.13 -14.62 4.36
C LYS A 340 -14.10 -15.79 4.52
N GLU A 341 -15.34 -15.65 4.07
CA GLU A 341 -16.31 -16.75 4.10
C GLU A 341 -15.89 -17.95 3.24
N LEU A 342 -15.32 -17.69 2.05
CA LEU A 342 -14.74 -18.76 1.22
C LEU A 342 -13.66 -19.52 2.00
N GLY A 343 -12.81 -18.80 2.74
CA GLY A 343 -11.81 -19.39 3.63
C GLY A 343 -12.44 -20.26 4.72
N VAL A 344 -13.49 -19.79 5.39
CA VAL A 344 -14.16 -20.59 6.42
C VAL A 344 -14.79 -21.85 5.83
N VAL A 345 -15.57 -21.73 4.76
CA VAL A 345 -16.33 -22.86 4.21
C VAL A 345 -15.42 -23.91 3.57
N ALA A 346 -14.30 -23.50 2.96
CA ALA A 346 -13.39 -24.43 2.29
C ALA A 346 -12.26 -24.95 3.18
N LYS A 347 -11.75 -24.11 4.09
CA LYS A 347 -10.51 -24.36 4.86
C LYS A 347 -10.70 -24.30 6.37
N ASN A 348 -11.90 -23.96 6.86
CA ASN A 348 -12.20 -23.75 8.28
C ASN A 348 -11.33 -22.63 8.90
N GLU A 349 -11.03 -21.60 8.11
CA GLU A 349 -10.23 -20.44 8.51
C GLU A 349 -10.76 -19.17 7.85
N GLY A 350 -11.28 -18.23 8.64
CA GLY A 350 -11.82 -16.95 8.14
C GLY A 350 -10.76 -15.88 8.01
N SER A 351 -9.82 -16.06 7.09
CA SER A 351 -8.71 -15.14 6.83
C SER A 351 -8.64 -14.72 5.36
N PHE A 352 -8.00 -13.57 5.09
CA PHE A 352 -7.76 -13.11 3.71
C PHE A 352 -6.97 -14.13 2.90
N ASN A 353 -5.91 -14.69 3.50
CA ASN A 353 -5.04 -15.68 2.86
C ASN A 353 -5.80 -16.99 2.56
N ALA A 354 -6.57 -17.51 3.51
CA ALA A 354 -7.36 -18.72 3.28
C ALA A 354 -8.39 -18.52 2.16
N GLY A 355 -9.03 -17.35 2.09
CA GLY A 355 -9.92 -16.98 1.00
C GLY A 355 -9.20 -16.87 -0.35
N ALA A 356 -8.03 -16.22 -0.39
CA ALA A 356 -7.24 -16.07 -1.60
C ALA A 356 -6.76 -17.42 -2.16
N ASP A 357 -6.36 -18.35 -1.28
CA ASP A 357 -6.01 -19.71 -1.68
C ASP A 357 -7.20 -20.45 -2.32
N VAL A 358 -8.42 -20.25 -1.81
CA VAL A 358 -9.63 -20.86 -2.38
C VAL A 358 -9.89 -20.33 -3.79
N ILE A 359 -9.59 -19.05 -4.03
CA ILE A 359 -9.66 -18.48 -5.37
C ILE A 359 -8.58 -19.10 -6.27
N GLU A 360 -7.37 -19.34 -5.79
CA GLU A 360 -6.33 -20.04 -6.56
C GLU A 360 -6.77 -21.46 -6.95
N GLU A 361 -7.36 -22.21 -6.01
CA GLU A 361 -7.96 -23.53 -6.27
C GLU A 361 -9.07 -23.47 -7.32
N PHE A 362 -9.92 -22.44 -7.25
CA PHE A 362 -10.96 -22.18 -8.25
C PHE A 362 -10.38 -21.87 -9.64
N LEU A 363 -9.32 -21.07 -9.72
CA LEU A 363 -8.65 -20.78 -11.00
C LEU A 363 -8.00 -22.03 -11.61
N LYS A 364 -7.38 -22.89 -10.80
CA LYS A 364 -6.88 -24.20 -11.24
C LYS A 364 -8.00 -25.06 -11.82
N LYS A 365 -9.16 -25.11 -11.15
CA LYS A 365 -10.37 -25.81 -11.64
C LYS A 365 -10.84 -25.22 -12.98
N ALA A 366 -10.73 -23.91 -13.16
CA ALA A 366 -11.11 -23.21 -14.39
C ALA A 366 -10.05 -23.28 -15.50
N GLU A 367 -8.93 -23.97 -15.28
CA GLU A 367 -7.77 -24.04 -16.19
C GLU A 367 -7.20 -22.65 -16.56
N ILE A 368 -7.27 -21.72 -15.60
CA ILE A 368 -6.70 -20.38 -15.71
C ILE A 368 -5.32 -20.37 -15.06
N ASP A 369 -4.36 -19.74 -15.72
CA ASP A 369 -3.00 -19.61 -15.21
C ASP A 369 -2.98 -18.93 -13.83
N THR A 370 -2.32 -19.56 -12.86
CA THR A 370 -2.24 -19.08 -11.48
C THR A 370 -0.97 -18.28 -11.19
N ASN A 371 -0.29 -17.79 -12.22
CA ASN A 371 0.75 -16.77 -12.05
C ASN A 371 0.12 -15.39 -11.87
N TYR A 372 -0.40 -15.12 -10.67
CA TYR A 372 -1.05 -13.87 -10.30
C TYR A 372 -0.73 -13.54 -8.84
N ARG A 373 -1.20 -12.38 -8.37
CA ARG A 373 -1.15 -12.04 -6.95
C ARG A 373 -2.50 -11.50 -6.51
N GLN A 374 -3.02 -12.04 -5.41
CA GLN A 374 -4.21 -11.56 -4.74
C GLN A 374 -3.96 -11.58 -3.23
N VAL A 375 -4.17 -10.44 -2.56
CA VAL A 375 -4.01 -10.30 -1.12
C VAL A 375 -5.27 -9.79 -0.42
N ASP A 376 -6.27 -9.35 -1.19
CA ASP A 376 -7.60 -8.97 -0.71
C ASP A 376 -8.71 -9.45 -1.65
N GLY A 377 -9.97 -9.17 -1.35
CA GLY A 377 -11.12 -9.52 -2.18
C GLY A 377 -11.63 -8.36 -3.04
N SER A 378 -11.40 -7.13 -2.61
CA SER A 378 -11.99 -5.92 -3.20
C SER A 378 -11.16 -5.32 -4.33
N GLY A 379 -9.87 -5.64 -4.42
CA GLY A 379 -8.89 -5.01 -5.29
C GLY A 379 -8.47 -3.62 -4.81
N LEU A 380 -8.63 -3.31 -3.53
CA LEU A 380 -8.18 -2.05 -2.94
C LEU A 380 -6.66 -2.07 -2.71
N SER A 381 -6.08 -3.25 -2.53
CA SER A 381 -4.64 -3.43 -2.44
C SER A 381 -3.97 -3.18 -3.79
N ARG A 382 -2.91 -2.37 -3.76
CA ARG A 382 -2.02 -2.19 -4.91
C ARG A 382 -0.98 -3.30 -5.03
N MET A 383 -1.08 -4.34 -4.20
CA MET A 383 -0.30 -5.56 -4.34
C MET A 383 -1.00 -6.60 -5.21
N ASP A 384 -2.29 -6.42 -5.52
CA ASP A 384 -2.99 -7.32 -6.43
C ASP A 384 -2.48 -7.13 -7.86
N LEU A 385 -2.25 -8.25 -8.54
CA LEU A 385 -1.68 -8.31 -9.88
C LEU A 385 -2.40 -9.38 -10.68
N ILE A 386 -3.16 -8.96 -11.69
CA ILE A 386 -3.95 -9.83 -12.59
C ILE A 386 -3.70 -9.40 -14.03
N SER A 387 -3.64 -10.36 -14.96
CA SER A 387 -3.55 -10.08 -16.39
C SER A 387 -4.93 -9.91 -17.05
N PRO A 388 -5.05 -9.09 -18.11
CA PRO A 388 -6.29 -8.99 -18.89
C PRO A 388 -6.78 -10.34 -19.40
N LYS A 389 -5.85 -11.23 -19.76
CA LYS A 389 -6.15 -12.58 -20.23
C LYS A 389 -6.76 -13.45 -19.14
N GLN A 390 -6.20 -13.47 -17.93
CA GLN A 390 -6.77 -14.20 -16.79
C GLN A 390 -8.21 -13.72 -16.51
N MET A 391 -8.41 -12.39 -16.52
CA MET A 391 -9.73 -11.78 -16.31
C MET A 391 -10.75 -12.17 -17.40
N ALA A 392 -10.37 -12.10 -18.68
CA ALA A 392 -11.26 -12.45 -19.78
C ALA A 392 -11.52 -13.97 -19.86
N GLN A 393 -10.54 -14.81 -19.49
CA GLN A 393 -10.70 -16.26 -19.34
C GLN A 393 -11.66 -16.61 -18.20
N LEU A 394 -11.60 -15.89 -17.07
CA LEU A 394 -12.57 -16.05 -15.98
C LEU A 394 -14.00 -15.79 -16.47
N LEU A 395 -14.23 -14.67 -17.15
CA LEU A 395 -15.54 -14.32 -17.71
C LEU A 395 -16.01 -15.36 -18.74
N LYS A 396 -15.11 -15.82 -19.62
CA LYS A 396 -15.41 -16.93 -20.54
C LYS A 396 -15.82 -18.19 -19.78
N TYR A 397 -15.08 -18.59 -18.76
CA TYR A 397 -15.37 -19.78 -17.94
C TYR A 397 -16.75 -19.64 -17.27
N VAL A 398 -17.04 -18.49 -16.64
CA VAL A 398 -18.32 -18.22 -15.96
C VAL A 398 -19.50 -18.30 -16.92
N SER A 399 -19.35 -17.85 -18.18
CA SER A 399 -20.42 -17.91 -19.19
C SER A 399 -20.90 -19.33 -19.52
N GLN A 400 -20.12 -20.35 -19.14
CA GLN A 400 -20.42 -21.76 -19.35
C GLN A 400 -20.99 -22.47 -18.10
N GLN A 401 -21.11 -21.76 -16.98
CA GLN A 401 -21.57 -22.33 -15.70
C GLN A 401 -23.08 -22.17 -15.50
N GLU A 402 -23.65 -22.97 -14.60
CA GLU A 402 -25.08 -22.90 -14.24
C GLU A 402 -25.47 -21.56 -13.61
N TYR A 403 -24.54 -20.89 -12.92
CA TYR A 403 -24.75 -19.62 -12.25
C TYR A 403 -24.49 -18.38 -13.13
N LYS A 404 -24.28 -18.55 -14.44
CA LYS A 404 -23.91 -17.46 -15.37
C LYS A 404 -24.87 -16.27 -15.35
N ASP A 405 -26.18 -16.54 -15.30
CA ASP A 405 -27.21 -15.48 -15.36
C ASP A 405 -27.22 -14.67 -14.06
N VAL A 406 -27.04 -15.33 -12.91
CA VAL A 406 -26.92 -14.69 -11.60
C VAL A 406 -25.68 -13.79 -11.54
N PHE A 407 -24.55 -14.29 -12.05
CA PHE A 407 -23.32 -13.50 -12.14
C PHE A 407 -23.51 -12.27 -13.04
N GLU A 408 -24.00 -12.46 -14.27
CA GLU A 408 -24.14 -11.37 -15.25
C GLU A 408 -25.16 -10.31 -14.82
N GLN A 409 -26.26 -10.71 -14.18
CA GLN A 409 -27.26 -9.78 -13.64
C GLN A 409 -26.72 -8.92 -12.48
N SER A 410 -25.71 -9.40 -11.76
CA SER A 410 -25.05 -8.64 -10.71
C SER A 410 -24.17 -7.50 -11.25
N LEU A 411 -23.77 -7.54 -12.52
CA LEU A 411 -22.88 -6.53 -13.11
C LEU A 411 -23.62 -5.20 -13.38
N PRO A 412 -22.95 -4.04 -13.27
CA PRO A 412 -23.45 -2.78 -13.79
C PRO A 412 -23.82 -2.86 -15.28
N ILE A 413 -24.91 -2.21 -15.67
CA ILE A 413 -25.37 -2.13 -17.06
C ILE A 413 -25.15 -0.71 -17.58
N ALA A 414 -24.46 -0.59 -18.73
CA ALA A 414 -24.16 0.67 -19.40
C ALA A 414 -25.40 1.54 -19.64
N GLY A 415 -25.38 2.77 -19.11
CA GLY A 415 -26.48 3.73 -19.24
C GLY A 415 -27.72 3.42 -18.40
N VAL A 416 -27.66 2.43 -17.50
CA VAL A 416 -28.82 1.98 -16.70
C VAL A 416 -28.57 2.07 -15.20
N ASP A 417 -27.55 1.38 -14.68
CA ASP A 417 -27.37 1.24 -13.23
C ASP A 417 -25.91 1.12 -12.77
N GLY A 418 -25.74 1.04 -11.44
CA GLY A 418 -24.45 0.92 -10.79
C GLY A 418 -23.45 1.99 -11.21
N THR A 419 -22.19 1.60 -11.30
CA THR A 419 -21.08 2.46 -11.71
C THR A 419 -21.04 2.80 -13.21
N LEU A 420 -21.93 2.21 -14.03
CA LEU A 420 -22.04 2.49 -15.47
C LEU A 420 -23.28 3.31 -15.85
N LYS A 421 -24.12 3.70 -14.87
CA LYS A 421 -25.39 4.42 -15.11
C LYS A 421 -25.27 5.68 -15.97
N SER A 422 -24.13 6.35 -15.93
CA SER A 422 -23.87 7.60 -16.67
C SER A 422 -22.90 7.44 -17.84
N ARG A 423 -22.51 6.21 -18.19
CA ARG A 423 -21.51 5.90 -19.24
C ARG A 423 -22.18 5.29 -20.47
N MET A 424 -21.60 5.54 -21.64
CA MET A 424 -22.01 4.96 -22.94
C MET A 424 -23.46 5.27 -23.38
N ILE A 425 -24.14 6.25 -22.80
CA ILE A 425 -25.50 6.67 -23.20
C ILE A 425 -25.49 7.19 -24.64
N GLY A 426 -26.48 6.78 -25.44
CA GLY A 426 -26.61 7.15 -26.86
C GLY A 426 -25.66 6.41 -27.80
N THR A 427 -24.97 5.36 -27.33
CA THR A 427 -24.07 4.53 -28.14
C THR A 427 -24.63 3.11 -28.30
N SER A 428 -24.03 2.30 -29.17
CA SER A 428 -24.39 0.88 -29.34
C SER A 428 -24.05 -0.01 -28.14
N ALA A 429 -23.28 0.52 -27.18
CA ALA A 429 -22.98 -0.15 -25.92
C ALA A 429 -24.04 0.09 -24.84
N GLU A 430 -24.90 1.11 -24.97
CA GLU A 430 -25.99 1.40 -24.02
C GLU A 430 -26.91 0.17 -23.88
N LYS A 431 -27.21 -0.25 -22.64
CA LYS A 431 -28.01 -1.45 -22.29
C LYS A 431 -27.45 -2.79 -22.80
N ASN A 432 -26.30 -2.78 -23.45
CA ASN A 432 -25.65 -3.97 -24.02
C ASN A 432 -24.42 -4.39 -23.19
N VAL A 433 -23.58 -3.42 -22.80
CA VAL A 433 -22.40 -3.71 -21.98
C VAL A 433 -22.81 -3.95 -20.53
N HIS A 434 -22.49 -5.15 -20.04
CA HIS A 434 -22.64 -5.56 -18.64
C HIS A 434 -21.25 -5.78 -18.06
N ALA A 435 -20.74 -4.83 -17.28
CA ALA A 435 -19.33 -4.85 -16.90
C ALA A 435 -19.05 -4.25 -15.53
N LYS A 436 -18.10 -4.85 -14.83
CA LYS A 436 -17.55 -4.30 -13.59
C LYS A 436 -16.51 -3.24 -13.91
N THR A 437 -16.58 -2.13 -13.19
CA THR A 437 -15.58 -1.06 -13.22
C THR A 437 -14.59 -1.22 -12.06
N GLY A 438 -13.38 -0.71 -12.22
CA GLY A 438 -12.46 -0.39 -11.13
C GLY A 438 -11.82 0.98 -11.34
N SER A 439 -11.62 1.72 -10.25
CA SER A 439 -10.97 3.02 -10.28
C SER A 439 -10.26 3.30 -8.96
N MET A 440 -8.99 3.65 -9.04
CA MET A 440 -8.16 4.16 -7.94
C MET A 440 -7.16 5.17 -8.53
N SER A 441 -6.45 5.94 -7.69
CA SER A 441 -5.37 6.81 -8.19
C SER A 441 -4.38 6.00 -9.04
N GLY A 442 -4.13 6.37 -10.30
CA GLY A 442 -3.22 5.63 -11.17
C GLY A 442 -3.82 4.41 -11.91
N VAL A 443 -5.06 4.01 -11.61
CA VAL A 443 -5.65 2.74 -12.08
C VAL A 443 -7.09 2.92 -12.54
N ASN A 444 -7.42 2.41 -13.73
CA ASN A 444 -8.80 2.28 -14.19
C ASN A 444 -8.99 0.95 -14.92
N SER A 445 -10.09 0.24 -14.66
CA SER A 445 -10.39 -1.06 -15.27
C SER A 445 -11.86 -1.19 -15.65
N LEU A 446 -12.14 -1.99 -16.70
CA LEU A 446 -13.48 -2.33 -17.17
C LEU A 446 -13.45 -3.74 -17.77
N SER A 447 -14.18 -4.68 -17.17
CA SER A 447 -14.24 -6.06 -17.64
C SER A 447 -15.65 -6.61 -17.52
N GLY A 448 -16.11 -7.37 -18.51
CA GLY A 448 -17.47 -7.88 -18.56
C GLY A 448 -17.85 -8.47 -19.90
N TYR A 449 -19.13 -8.35 -20.23
CA TYR A 449 -19.72 -8.88 -21.46
C TYR A 449 -20.28 -7.79 -22.35
N VAL A 450 -20.24 -8.03 -23.66
CA VAL A 450 -20.90 -7.22 -24.68
C VAL A 450 -21.40 -8.14 -25.79
N THR A 451 -22.60 -7.89 -26.30
CA THR A 451 -23.13 -8.60 -27.48
C THR A 451 -22.74 -7.84 -28.73
N ASP A 452 -22.15 -8.53 -29.70
CA ASP A 452 -21.73 -7.96 -30.98
C ASP A 452 -22.89 -7.88 -31.99
N GLN A 453 -22.61 -7.43 -33.22
CA GLN A 453 -23.64 -7.29 -34.28
C GLN A 453 -24.13 -8.63 -34.84
N ASN A 454 -23.34 -9.69 -34.67
CA ASN A 454 -23.74 -11.05 -35.05
C ASN A 454 -24.63 -11.71 -33.97
N GLY A 455 -24.80 -11.06 -32.82
CA GLY A 455 -25.49 -11.62 -31.66
C GLY A 455 -24.59 -12.53 -30.81
N ASP A 456 -23.28 -12.58 -31.08
CA ASP A 456 -22.33 -13.31 -30.27
C ASP A 456 -21.98 -12.51 -29.01
N LYS A 457 -21.92 -13.20 -27.86
CA LYS A 457 -21.49 -12.59 -26.60
C LYS A 457 -19.98 -12.66 -26.47
N LEU A 458 -19.35 -11.51 -26.30
CA LEU A 458 -17.92 -11.34 -26.12
C LEU A 458 -17.61 -11.10 -24.64
N ALA A 459 -16.65 -11.84 -24.09
CA ALA A 459 -16.05 -11.57 -22.79
C ALA A 459 -14.81 -10.70 -23.01
N PHE A 460 -14.72 -9.55 -22.34
CA PHE A 460 -13.61 -8.62 -22.52
C PHE A 460 -13.03 -8.15 -21.19
N SER A 461 -11.75 -7.77 -21.22
CA SER A 461 -11.08 -7.09 -20.12
C SER A 461 -10.21 -5.97 -20.64
N ILE A 462 -10.31 -4.79 -20.01
CA ILE A 462 -9.50 -3.59 -20.28
C ILE A 462 -8.92 -3.10 -18.96
N LEU A 463 -7.61 -3.24 -18.77
CA LEU A 463 -6.89 -2.80 -17.56
C LEU A 463 -5.95 -1.65 -17.93
N LEU A 464 -6.01 -0.55 -17.18
CA LEU A 464 -5.19 0.64 -17.39
C LEU A 464 -4.44 0.98 -16.10
N ASN A 465 -3.12 1.13 -16.20
CA ASN A 465 -2.26 1.64 -15.13
C ASN A 465 -1.49 2.87 -15.64
N GLY A 466 -0.82 3.61 -14.75
CA GLY A 466 -0.19 4.91 -15.11
C GLY A 466 -1.21 6.03 -15.36
N VAL A 467 -2.44 5.87 -14.87
CA VAL A 467 -3.55 6.81 -15.14
C VAL A 467 -3.44 8.08 -14.30
N ARG A 468 -3.22 9.22 -14.94
CA ARG A 468 -3.27 10.52 -14.24
C ARG A 468 -4.68 11.09 -14.09
N THR A 469 -5.56 10.83 -15.06
CA THR A 469 -6.94 11.32 -15.04
C THR A 469 -7.92 10.20 -15.40
N SER A 470 -8.88 9.91 -14.53
CA SER A 470 -9.89 8.87 -14.80
C SER A 470 -10.81 9.24 -15.96
N THR A 471 -10.98 10.53 -16.29
CA THR A 471 -11.78 10.97 -17.44
C THR A 471 -11.22 10.43 -18.75
N SER A 472 -9.91 10.52 -18.97
CA SER A 472 -9.30 10.05 -20.22
C SER A 472 -9.28 8.51 -20.29
N ALA A 473 -9.06 7.85 -19.15
CA ALA A 473 -9.08 6.39 -19.06
C ALA A 473 -10.48 5.80 -19.29
N THR A 474 -11.52 6.40 -18.70
CA THR A 474 -12.91 5.97 -18.91
C THR A 474 -13.37 6.21 -20.36
N ALA A 475 -12.95 7.31 -20.99
CA ALA A 475 -13.21 7.55 -22.40
C ALA A 475 -12.56 6.48 -23.31
N PHE A 476 -11.32 6.06 -23.02
CA PHE A 476 -10.67 4.96 -23.73
C PHE A 476 -11.43 3.64 -23.56
N GLN A 477 -11.81 3.28 -22.33
CA GLN A 477 -12.58 2.07 -22.03
C GLN A 477 -13.93 2.06 -22.76
N ASP A 478 -14.66 3.19 -22.73
CA ASP A 478 -15.95 3.33 -23.41
C ASP A 478 -15.78 3.19 -24.93
N ALA A 479 -14.73 3.78 -25.51
CA ALA A 479 -14.45 3.65 -26.94
C ALA A 479 -14.20 2.19 -27.35
N VAL A 480 -13.40 1.43 -26.58
CA VAL A 480 -13.17 0.01 -26.83
C VAL A 480 -14.48 -0.78 -26.67
N ALA A 481 -15.24 -0.56 -25.61
CA ALA A 481 -16.52 -1.27 -25.39
C ALA A 481 -17.55 -1.00 -26.51
N VAL A 482 -17.62 0.24 -27.00
CA VAL A 482 -18.45 0.61 -28.16
C VAL A 482 -17.97 -0.09 -29.43
N LEU A 483 -16.66 -0.15 -29.69
CA LEU A 483 -16.11 -0.88 -30.84
C LEU A 483 -16.49 -2.37 -30.79
N LEU A 484 -16.38 -3.01 -29.63
CA LEU A 484 -16.75 -4.41 -29.46
C LEU A 484 -18.26 -4.65 -29.71
N SER A 485 -19.14 -3.72 -29.29
CA SER A 485 -20.59 -3.81 -29.59
C SER A 485 -20.93 -3.69 -31.09
N GLN A 486 -19.98 -3.26 -31.92
CA GLN A 486 -20.13 -3.08 -33.37
C GLN A 486 -19.40 -4.15 -34.19
N TYR A 487 -18.65 -5.05 -33.55
CA TYR A 487 -17.92 -6.12 -34.20
C TYR A 487 -18.89 -7.08 -34.95
N PRO A 488 -18.52 -7.66 -36.12
CA PRO A 488 -17.28 -7.52 -36.89
C PRO A 488 -17.33 -6.42 -37.97
N ASN A 489 -18.30 -5.49 -37.93
CA ASN A 489 -18.59 -4.56 -39.03
C ASN A 489 -17.54 -3.46 -39.22
N GLN A 490 -16.24 -3.75 -39.31
CA GLN A 490 -15.25 -2.77 -39.72
C GLN A 490 -14.11 -3.40 -40.55
N THR A 491 -14.06 -3.02 -41.83
CA THR A 491 -12.92 -3.21 -42.74
C THR A 491 -11.84 -2.18 -42.41
N GLY A 492 -10.67 -2.63 -41.96
CA GLY A 492 -9.49 -1.79 -41.80
C GLY A 492 -8.23 -2.64 -41.94
N GLU A 493 -7.20 -2.11 -42.58
CA GLU A 493 -5.88 -2.74 -42.58
C GLU A 493 -5.28 -2.60 -41.17
N GLY A 494 -4.85 -3.70 -40.57
CA GLY A 494 -4.13 -3.70 -39.29
C GLY A 494 -2.89 -2.83 -39.35
N VAL A 495 -2.64 -2.08 -38.27
CA VAL A 495 -1.40 -1.29 -38.16
C VAL A 495 -0.31 -2.22 -37.63
N GLN A 496 0.59 -2.67 -38.51
CA GLN A 496 1.86 -3.23 -38.03
C GLN A 496 2.73 -2.08 -37.50
N THR A 497 2.92 -2.04 -36.19
CA THR A 497 3.98 -1.24 -35.57
C THR A 497 5.32 -1.94 -35.83
N ILE A 498 6.20 -1.29 -36.59
CA ILE A 498 7.60 -1.71 -36.70
C ILE A 498 8.27 -1.30 -35.38
N ALA A 499 8.81 -2.27 -34.65
CA ALA A 499 9.59 -1.97 -33.45
C ALA A 499 10.83 -1.13 -33.83
N ASP A 500 11.01 0.01 -33.18
CA ASP A 500 12.22 0.81 -33.32
C ASP A 500 13.43 -0.06 -32.89
N THR A 501 14.39 -0.26 -33.79
CA THR A 501 15.61 -1.00 -33.47
C THR A 501 16.67 -0.02 -32.96
N PHE A 502 17.03 -0.14 -31.68
CA PHE A 502 18.06 0.68 -31.05
C PHE A 502 19.43 0.00 -31.07
N LEU A 503 20.51 0.76 -30.88
CA LEU A 503 21.88 0.24 -30.90
C LEU A 503 22.12 -0.90 -29.89
N LEU A 504 21.46 -0.84 -28.73
CA LEU A 504 21.59 -1.86 -27.68
C LEU A 504 20.46 -2.89 -27.67
N SER A 505 19.53 -2.87 -28.64
CA SER A 505 18.40 -3.83 -28.71
C SER A 505 18.88 -5.29 -28.67
N THR A 506 19.88 -5.63 -29.49
CA THR A 506 20.46 -7.00 -29.54
C THR A 506 21.13 -7.45 -28.23
N LEU A 507 21.44 -6.52 -27.34
CA LEU A 507 22.05 -6.79 -26.04
C LEU A 507 21.00 -6.93 -24.93
N ILE A 508 19.98 -6.09 -24.95
CA ILE A 508 19.01 -5.95 -23.85
C ILE A 508 17.75 -6.80 -24.07
N ASP A 509 17.21 -6.82 -25.29
CA ASP A 509 15.96 -7.54 -25.59
C ASP A 509 16.03 -9.03 -25.20
N PRO A 510 17.12 -9.79 -25.48
CA PRO A 510 17.21 -11.20 -25.09
C PRO A 510 17.21 -11.45 -23.57
N ILE A 511 17.52 -10.43 -22.75
CA ILE A 511 17.43 -10.52 -21.30
C ILE A 511 15.97 -10.36 -20.87
N LEU A 512 15.26 -9.41 -21.47
CA LEU A 512 13.89 -9.05 -21.13
C LEU A 512 12.85 -10.04 -21.65
N ASP A 513 13.15 -10.70 -22.77
CA ASP A 513 12.23 -11.62 -23.43
C ASP A 513 12.35 -13.06 -22.87
N GLN A 514 12.99 -13.24 -21.71
CA GLN A 514 13.06 -14.52 -21.00
C GLN A 514 11.69 -14.89 -20.43
N GLU A 515 11.30 -16.17 -20.52
CA GLU A 515 9.97 -16.64 -20.07
C GLU A 515 9.67 -16.30 -18.60
N ASN A 516 10.68 -16.25 -17.74
CA ASN A 516 10.53 -15.88 -16.32
C ASN A 516 10.27 -14.39 -16.08
N LEU A 517 10.39 -13.54 -17.10
CA LEU A 517 10.00 -12.13 -17.09
C LEU A 517 8.68 -11.88 -17.84
N LYS A 518 8.05 -12.93 -18.37
CA LYS A 518 6.74 -12.83 -18.97
C LYS A 518 5.75 -12.29 -17.94
N GLY A 519 4.95 -11.32 -18.38
CA GLY A 519 3.96 -10.65 -17.55
C GLY A 519 4.47 -9.40 -16.82
N VAL A 520 5.77 -9.12 -16.86
CA VAL A 520 6.35 -7.93 -16.24
C VAL A 520 6.21 -6.72 -17.16
N THR A 521 5.72 -5.60 -16.62
CA THR A 521 5.75 -4.30 -17.30
C THR A 521 7.10 -3.64 -17.07
N THR A 522 7.77 -3.22 -18.14
CA THR A 522 9.15 -2.68 -18.08
C THR A 522 9.24 -1.31 -18.73
N GLY A 523 9.62 -0.28 -17.97
CA GLY A 523 10.03 1.01 -18.51
C GLY A 523 11.55 1.13 -18.48
N ILE A 524 12.20 1.31 -19.63
CA ILE A 524 13.66 1.36 -19.72
C ILE A 524 14.10 2.48 -20.65
N VAL A 525 15.12 3.23 -20.24
CA VAL A 525 15.91 4.10 -21.11
C VAL A 525 17.39 3.94 -20.80
N VAL A 526 18.21 3.92 -21.85
CA VAL A 526 19.68 3.99 -21.76
C VAL A 526 20.14 5.07 -22.71
N GLY A 527 20.98 5.98 -22.22
CA GLY A 527 21.56 7.00 -23.06
C GLY A 527 23.01 7.35 -22.73
N SER A 528 23.66 8.01 -23.66
CA SER A 528 25.04 8.47 -23.57
C SER A 528 25.12 9.90 -23.05
N LEU A 529 26.10 10.15 -22.18
CA LEU A 529 26.51 11.48 -21.75
C LEU A 529 27.56 12.12 -22.68
N ASP A 530 28.19 11.32 -23.55
CA ASP A 530 29.32 11.75 -24.39
C ASP A 530 28.89 12.11 -25.82
N ARG A 531 27.70 11.67 -26.25
CA ARG A 531 27.17 11.92 -27.59
C ARG A 531 26.50 13.28 -27.72
N LYS A 532 26.35 13.74 -28.96
CA LYS A 532 25.66 14.99 -29.27
C LYS A 532 24.16 14.82 -29.12
N SER A 533 23.48 15.93 -28.84
CA SER A 533 22.02 16.00 -28.78
C SER A 533 21.38 15.39 -30.04
N GLY A 534 20.40 14.50 -29.84
CA GLY A 534 19.74 13.73 -30.90
C GLY A 534 20.30 12.33 -31.12
N GLU A 535 21.49 12.01 -30.59
CA GLU A 535 22.12 10.67 -30.66
C GLU A 535 22.31 10.04 -29.27
N GLU A 536 21.74 10.69 -28.24
CA GLU A 536 21.96 10.34 -26.83
C GLU A 536 21.24 9.04 -26.44
N VAL A 537 20.04 8.76 -26.95
CA VAL A 537 19.28 7.55 -26.56
C VAL A 537 19.79 6.34 -27.33
N LEU A 538 20.37 5.38 -26.61
CA LEU A 538 20.96 4.16 -27.15
C LEU A 538 20.03 2.95 -27.06
N TYR A 539 19.02 3.03 -26.20
CA TYR A 539 17.93 2.06 -26.07
C TYR A 539 16.75 2.66 -25.31
N GLN A 540 15.54 2.25 -25.67
CA GLN A 540 14.35 2.45 -24.87
C GLN A 540 13.33 1.33 -25.09
N ARG A 541 12.56 1.01 -24.05
CA ARG A 541 11.39 0.14 -24.10
C ARG A 541 10.36 0.71 -23.13
N ASP A 542 9.17 1.04 -23.63
CA ASP A 542 8.06 1.65 -22.88
C ASP A 542 8.52 2.78 -21.94
N ALA A 543 9.49 3.59 -22.39
CA ALA A 543 10.22 4.52 -21.52
C ALA A 543 9.36 5.63 -20.93
N ASP A 544 8.20 5.89 -21.54
CA ASP A 544 7.25 6.92 -21.13
C ASP A 544 6.17 6.39 -20.16
N ASP A 545 6.06 5.07 -19.99
CA ASP A 545 5.08 4.45 -19.09
C ASP A 545 5.30 4.92 -17.66
N LEU A 546 4.21 5.36 -17.03
CA LEU A 546 4.20 5.78 -15.63
C LEU A 546 4.06 4.55 -14.73
N LEU A 547 5.13 4.28 -14.01
CA LEU A 547 5.30 3.09 -13.19
C LEU A 547 5.62 3.48 -11.74
N THR A 548 5.28 2.63 -10.77
CA THR A 548 5.69 2.86 -9.38
C THR A 548 7.22 2.72 -9.29
N PRO A 549 7.97 3.77 -8.89
CA PRO A 549 9.44 3.77 -9.02
C PRO A 549 10.17 3.10 -7.85
N ALA A 550 9.46 2.80 -6.76
CA ALA A 550 10.06 2.46 -5.46
C ALA A 550 11.12 3.51 -5.07
N SER A 551 12.18 3.10 -4.36
CA SER A 551 13.26 4.00 -3.91
C SER A 551 14.07 4.74 -5.00
N ASN A 552 13.73 4.60 -6.28
CA ASN A 552 14.25 5.51 -7.32
C ASN A 552 13.68 6.93 -7.17
N MET A 553 12.57 7.12 -6.43
CA MET A 553 12.07 8.45 -6.06
C MET A 553 13.11 9.28 -5.28
N LYS A 554 13.98 8.62 -4.50
CA LYS A 554 15.08 9.29 -3.77
C LYS A 554 16.07 9.98 -4.68
N LEU A 555 16.18 9.59 -5.96
CA LEU A 555 17.01 10.31 -6.94
C LEU A 555 16.48 11.73 -7.17
N LEU A 556 15.15 11.89 -7.26
CA LEU A 556 14.48 13.18 -7.45
C LEU A 556 14.65 14.04 -6.20
N THR A 557 14.30 13.48 -5.03
CA THR A 557 14.46 14.16 -3.73
C THR A 557 15.91 14.60 -3.49
N GLY A 558 16.88 13.71 -3.71
CA GLY A 558 18.31 13.99 -3.51
C GLY A 558 18.87 15.02 -4.48
N ALA A 559 18.51 14.93 -5.77
CA ALA A 559 18.90 15.92 -6.78
C ALA A 559 18.35 17.32 -6.45
N THR A 560 17.06 17.40 -6.09
CA THR A 560 16.45 18.66 -5.69
C THR A 560 17.08 19.20 -4.40
N ALA A 561 17.36 18.37 -3.40
CA ALA A 561 18.01 18.80 -2.17
C ALA A 561 19.38 19.44 -2.44
N LEU A 562 20.23 18.81 -3.26
CA LEU A 562 21.53 19.39 -3.63
C LEU A 562 21.37 20.72 -4.35
N ARG A 563 20.43 20.82 -5.28
CA ARG A 563 20.19 22.04 -6.07
C ARG A 563 19.67 23.19 -5.22
N GLU A 564 18.71 22.91 -4.35
CA GLU A 564 17.93 23.93 -3.66
C GLU A 564 18.54 24.32 -2.30
N LEU A 565 19.25 23.41 -1.63
CA LEU A 565 19.89 23.64 -0.32
C LEU A 565 21.42 23.77 -0.40
N GLY A 566 22.06 23.06 -1.34
CA GLY A 566 23.51 23.01 -1.48
C GLY A 566 24.17 21.89 -0.66
N PRO A 567 25.32 21.35 -1.09
CA PRO A 567 25.97 20.18 -0.49
C PRO A 567 26.48 20.39 0.94
N ASP A 568 26.63 21.64 1.39
CA ASP A 568 27.11 22.03 2.72
C ASP A 568 25.97 22.40 3.68
N TYR A 569 24.72 22.30 3.24
CA TYR A 569 23.55 22.53 4.10
C TYR A 569 23.62 21.60 5.31
N SER A 570 23.36 22.14 6.50
CA SER A 570 23.27 21.38 7.74
C SER A 570 21.95 21.70 8.43
N PHE A 571 21.24 20.67 8.89
CA PHE A 571 20.09 20.84 9.76
C PHE A 571 20.54 21.38 11.11
N LYS A 572 19.62 22.01 11.83
CA LYS A 572 19.87 22.51 13.18
C LYS A 572 18.87 21.96 14.18
N THR A 573 19.31 21.83 15.42
CA THR A 573 18.48 21.56 16.58
C THR A 573 18.86 22.54 17.68
N GLU A 574 17.89 23.24 18.25
CA GLU A 574 18.15 24.36 19.16
C GLU A 574 17.63 24.06 20.57
N LEU A 575 18.37 24.52 21.57
CA LEU A 575 18.05 24.36 22.99
C LEU A 575 17.78 25.73 23.62
N TYR A 576 16.68 25.83 24.35
CA TYR A 576 16.25 27.06 25.02
C TYR A 576 15.86 26.81 26.48
N LEU A 577 15.82 27.89 27.26
CA LEU A 577 15.20 27.95 28.58
C LEU A 577 14.11 29.03 28.63
N THR A 578 13.05 28.79 29.41
CA THR A 578 12.05 29.84 29.69
C THR A 578 12.50 30.80 30.80
N ALA A 579 13.51 30.44 31.58
CA ALA A 579 14.12 31.29 32.60
C ALA A 579 15.63 30.99 32.74
N PRO A 580 16.47 32.00 33.06
CA PRO A 580 17.89 31.77 33.30
C PRO A 580 18.12 30.96 34.59
N PRO A 581 19.23 30.21 34.71
CA PRO A 581 19.59 29.55 35.95
C PRO A 581 19.93 30.56 37.05
N ASN A 582 19.47 30.29 38.28
CA ASN A 582 19.88 31.07 39.43
C ASN A 582 21.33 30.74 39.86
N LYS A 583 21.84 31.45 40.88
CA LYS A 583 23.22 31.28 41.40
C LYS A 583 23.59 29.86 41.88
N HIS A 584 22.62 28.98 42.07
CA HIS A 584 22.81 27.58 42.48
C HIS A 584 22.65 26.60 41.32
N GLY A 585 22.48 27.09 40.09
CA GLY A 585 22.25 26.25 38.91
C GLY A 585 20.83 25.73 38.77
N LYS A 586 19.86 26.30 39.50
CA LYS A 586 18.45 25.91 39.40
C LYS A 586 17.73 26.80 38.38
N VAL A 587 17.09 26.19 37.41
CA VAL A 587 16.20 26.82 36.43
C VAL A 587 14.77 26.75 36.95
N ASP A 588 14.17 27.91 37.22
CA ASP A 588 12.75 28.05 37.59
C ASP A 588 11.89 28.27 36.34
N GLY A 589 11.93 27.28 35.46
CA GLY A 589 11.32 27.30 34.14
C GLY A 589 11.50 25.96 33.42
N ASP A 590 11.10 25.93 32.16
CA ASP A 590 11.12 24.79 31.27
C ASP A 590 12.40 24.78 30.43
N VAL A 591 12.78 23.58 29.97
CA VAL A 591 13.72 23.40 28.87
C VAL A 591 12.92 23.22 27.59
N ILE A 592 13.27 23.93 26.52
CA ILE A 592 12.64 23.76 25.21
C ILE A 592 13.66 23.24 24.21
N ILE A 593 13.30 22.21 23.46
CA ILE A 593 14.10 21.68 22.35
C ILE A 593 13.32 21.89 21.06
N LYS A 594 13.92 22.65 20.13
CA LYS A 594 13.33 22.93 18.83
C LYS A 594 14.00 22.14 17.74
N GLY A 595 13.23 21.27 17.09
CA GLY A 595 13.65 20.47 15.96
C GLY A 595 13.38 21.18 14.63
N TYR A 596 14.31 21.07 13.68
CA TYR A 596 14.14 21.54 12.30
C TYR A 596 14.17 20.40 11.28
N GLY A 597 14.10 19.16 11.77
CA GLY A 597 14.05 17.93 10.97
C GLY A 597 15.40 17.29 10.70
N ASP A 598 16.38 17.41 11.59
CA ASP A 598 17.65 16.68 11.48
C ASP A 598 17.39 15.16 11.51
N PRO A 599 17.59 14.42 10.40
CA PRO A 599 17.30 12.99 10.35
C PRO A 599 18.37 12.15 11.08
N THR A 600 19.47 12.78 11.49
CA THR A 600 20.66 12.12 12.03
C THR A 600 20.72 12.13 13.56
N LEU A 601 19.75 12.77 14.23
CA LEU A 601 19.73 12.84 15.69
C LEU A 601 19.63 11.43 16.30
N GLN A 602 20.49 11.17 17.27
CA GLN A 602 20.57 9.86 17.92
C GLN A 602 20.93 9.97 19.39
N SER A 603 20.48 8.98 20.17
CA SER A 603 20.93 8.77 21.55
C SER A 603 22.41 8.33 21.59
N ASP A 604 22.97 8.26 22.79
CA ASP A 604 24.27 7.61 22.98
C ASP A 604 24.14 6.14 22.57
N ASP A 605 24.87 5.78 21.51
CA ASP A 605 24.64 4.57 20.73
C ASP A 605 25.74 3.52 21.02
N PRO A 606 25.39 2.36 21.59
CA PRO A 606 26.28 1.20 21.66
C PRO A 606 26.18 0.24 20.46
N SER A 607 25.27 0.45 19.49
CA SER A 607 24.93 -0.49 18.40
C SER A 607 25.86 -0.46 17.18
N GLY A 608 26.71 0.57 17.04
CA GLY A 608 27.81 0.58 16.07
C GLY A 608 27.45 0.99 14.64
N GLN A 609 26.22 1.42 14.36
CA GLN A 609 25.87 2.07 13.10
C GLN A 609 26.22 3.58 13.17
N GLN A 610 27.51 3.86 13.07
CA GLN A 610 28.08 5.20 13.22
C GLN A 610 27.66 6.13 12.07
N ASN A 611 26.94 7.22 12.37
CA ASN A 611 27.24 8.60 11.92
C ASN A 611 26.01 9.51 12.07
N GLY A 612 25.79 10.08 13.26
CA GLY A 612 24.70 11.02 13.50
C GLY A 612 24.94 11.97 14.67
N THR A 613 24.16 13.04 14.74
CA THR A 613 24.28 14.07 15.78
C THR A 613 23.86 13.54 17.15
N LYS A 614 24.78 13.53 18.13
CA LYS A 614 24.51 13.01 19.48
C LYS A 614 23.74 14.01 20.35
N ILE A 615 22.57 13.61 20.85
CA ILE A 615 21.76 14.44 21.75
C ILE A 615 22.40 14.68 23.12
N ALA A 616 23.34 13.83 23.54
CA ALA A 616 24.12 14.03 24.77
C ALA A 616 24.83 15.39 24.78
N LYS A 617 25.10 15.97 23.60
CA LYS A 617 25.66 17.31 23.48
C LYS A 617 24.76 18.41 24.05
N LEU A 618 23.44 18.30 23.88
CA LEU A 618 22.49 19.23 24.50
C LEU A 618 22.59 19.17 26.03
N VAL A 619 22.71 17.96 26.57
CA VAL A 619 22.82 17.72 28.01
C VAL A 619 24.15 18.24 28.56
N GLU A 620 25.24 18.08 27.81
CA GLU A 620 26.53 18.71 28.13
C GLU A 620 26.43 20.23 28.17
N ASP A 621 25.70 20.84 27.24
CA ASP A 621 25.57 22.29 27.18
C ASP A 621 24.74 22.84 28.35
N LEU A 622 23.70 22.12 28.80
CA LEU A 622 23.00 22.42 30.05
C LEU A 622 23.98 22.41 31.25
N LYS A 623 24.83 21.38 31.35
CA LYS A 623 25.85 21.29 32.41
C LYS A 623 26.86 22.42 32.35
N LYS A 624 27.35 22.77 31.16
CA LYS A 624 28.31 23.88 30.97
C LYS A 624 27.70 25.23 31.37
N ARG A 625 26.39 25.39 31.25
CA ARG A 625 25.65 26.55 31.74
C ARG A 625 25.50 26.56 33.27
N GLY A 626 26.04 25.56 33.97
CA GLY A 626 25.99 25.43 35.42
C GLY A 626 24.66 24.90 35.93
N ILE A 627 23.82 24.32 35.06
CA ILE A 627 22.50 23.84 35.43
C ILE A 627 22.64 22.51 36.19
N THR A 628 22.05 22.47 37.38
CA THR A 628 22.04 21.31 38.29
C THR A 628 20.62 20.86 38.60
N GLN A 629 19.61 21.72 38.38
CA GLN A 629 18.21 21.42 38.63
C GLN A 629 17.29 22.20 37.68
N ILE A 630 16.21 21.56 37.22
CA ILE A 630 15.13 22.16 36.40
C ILE A 630 13.80 21.88 37.10
N THR A 631 12.99 22.91 37.38
CA THR A 631 11.70 22.74 38.07
C THR A 631 10.48 22.68 37.15
N GLY A 632 10.61 23.16 35.92
CA GLY A 632 9.59 23.06 34.88
C GLY A 632 9.61 21.76 34.09
N ASN A 633 9.01 21.82 32.91
CA ASN A 633 8.79 20.72 31.97
C ASN A 633 9.89 20.65 30.91
N ILE A 634 9.80 19.62 30.08
CA ILE A 634 10.53 19.53 28.81
C ILE A 634 9.52 19.81 27.70
N ILE A 635 9.74 20.88 26.96
CA ILE A 635 8.88 21.33 25.87
C ILE A 635 9.54 20.98 24.54
N ILE A 636 8.77 20.38 23.64
CA ILE A 636 9.19 19.98 22.31
C ILE A 636 8.56 20.92 21.29
N ASP A 637 9.38 21.72 20.63
CA ASP A 637 8.96 22.56 19.52
C ASP A 637 9.24 21.84 18.20
N GLU A 638 8.20 21.22 17.66
CA GLU A 638 8.20 20.57 16.35
C GLU A 638 7.49 21.39 15.26
N SER A 639 7.22 22.67 15.51
CA SER A 639 6.43 23.57 14.64
C SER A 639 7.00 23.79 13.24
N GLN A 640 8.19 23.26 12.96
CA GLN A 640 8.82 23.37 11.65
C GLN A 640 8.19 22.45 10.61
N TYR A 641 7.58 21.33 11.03
CA TYR A 641 6.83 20.43 10.17
C TYR A 641 5.35 20.41 10.53
N ASP A 642 4.53 19.91 9.61
CA ASP A 642 3.12 19.63 9.86
C ASP A 642 2.92 18.52 10.92
N SER A 643 1.65 18.26 11.26
CA SER A 643 1.27 17.18 12.17
C SER A 643 1.08 15.82 11.48
N GLN A 644 1.30 15.71 10.16
CA GLN A 644 1.11 14.45 9.44
C GLN A 644 2.31 13.54 9.68
N ARG A 645 2.08 12.48 10.45
CA ARG A 645 3.13 11.57 10.95
C ARG A 645 3.55 10.49 9.96
N LEU A 646 2.73 10.12 8.98
CA LEU A 646 3.04 9.11 7.98
C LEU A 646 2.95 9.68 6.56
N GLY A 647 3.70 9.10 5.63
CA GLY A 647 3.60 9.48 4.21
C GLY A 647 2.24 9.09 3.61
N THR A 648 1.71 9.92 2.71
CA THR A 648 0.45 9.66 1.99
C THR A 648 0.59 8.42 1.11
N GLY A 649 -0.36 7.48 1.18
CA GLY A 649 -0.32 6.22 0.43
C GLY A 649 0.71 5.22 0.94
N TRP A 650 1.10 5.31 2.21
CA TRP A 650 1.86 4.25 2.90
C TRP A 650 0.91 3.16 3.39
N ALA A 651 1.40 1.91 3.37
CA ALA A 651 0.62 0.76 3.79
C ALA A 651 0.50 0.71 5.33
N TRP A 652 -0.69 0.37 5.84
CA TRP A 652 -0.94 0.33 7.29
C TRP A 652 -0.19 -0.81 7.99
N ASP A 653 0.03 -1.93 7.29
CA ASP A 653 0.69 -3.14 7.78
C ASP A 653 2.22 -2.98 7.91
N ASP A 654 2.78 -1.89 7.39
CA ASP A 654 4.19 -1.54 7.54
C ASP A 654 4.46 -0.67 8.80
N GLU A 655 3.42 -0.15 9.48
CA GLU A 655 3.53 0.84 10.58
C GLU A 655 4.38 0.41 11.78
N THR A 656 4.64 -0.89 11.92
CA THR A 656 5.51 -1.45 12.95
C THR A 656 6.99 -1.12 12.68
N TYR A 657 7.40 -1.10 11.41
CA TYR A 657 8.81 -1.21 11.05
C TYR A 657 9.51 0.14 10.90
N GLY A 658 10.80 0.19 11.22
CA GLY A 658 11.61 1.42 11.17
C GLY A 658 11.69 2.09 9.80
N TYR A 659 11.52 1.34 8.70
CA TYR A 659 11.47 1.91 7.35
C TYR A 659 10.17 2.66 7.04
N ASN A 660 9.15 2.53 7.90
CA ASN A 660 7.86 3.23 7.85
C ASN A 660 7.69 4.14 9.10
N ALA A 661 8.78 4.48 9.78
CA ALA A 661 8.71 5.21 11.05
C ALA A 661 8.08 6.60 10.90
N GLN A 662 7.38 7.03 11.96
CA GLN A 662 6.67 8.30 11.98
C GLN A 662 7.60 9.52 11.88
N LEU A 663 7.11 10.56 11.23
CA LEU A 663 7.83 11.78 10.91
C LEU A 663 7.50 12.90 11.90
N SER A 664 8.52 13.57 12.42
CA SER A 664 8.40 14.81 13.18
C SER A 664 9.67 15.65 13.06
N ALA A 665 9.53 16.98 13.15
CA ALA A 665 10.66 17.90 13.09
C ALA A 665 11.70 17.67 14.21
N LEU A 666 11.30 17.03 15.32
CA LEU A 666 12.24 16.50 16.31
C LEU A 666 12.04 14.99 16.44
N SER A 667 13.00 14.25 15.91
CA SER A 667 13.00 12.78 15.95
C SER A 667 14.38 12.30 16.37
N ILE A 668 14.45 11.26 17.20
CA ILE A 668 15.71 10.65 17.64
C ILE A 668 15.71 9.20 17.15
N ASN A 669 16.87 8.67 16.76
CA ASN A 669 17.04 7.29 16.31
C ASN A 669 16.06 6.91 15.18
N ARG A 670 15.81 7.83 14.23
CA ARG A 670 14.84 7.64 13.13
C ARG A 670 13.43 7.27 13.63
N SER A 671 12.99 7.84 14.75
CA SER A 671 11.67 7.56 15.33
C SER A 671 11.45 6.07 15.63
N SER A 672 12.51 5.39 16.08
CA SER A 672 12.47 3.96 16.32
C SER A 672 13.28 3.55 17.55
N VAL A 673 13.00 2.33 18.02
CA VAL A 673 13.80 1.57 18.98
C VAL A 673 14.30 0.30 18.30
N LEU A 674 15.49 -0.17 18.68
CA LEU A 674 16.07 -1.41 18.20
C LEU A 674 15.82 -2.54 19.21
N VAL A 675 15.11 -3.58 18.79
CA VAL A 675 14.90 -4.80 19.56
C VAL A 675 15.91 -5.84 19.11
N ASN A 676 16.98 -6.01 19.88
CA ASN A 676 17.93 -7.10 19.66
C ASN A 676 17.38 -8.37 20.29
N TYR A 677 17.36 -9.49 19.59
CA TYR A 677 16.80 -10.74 20.08
C TYR A 677 17.71 -11.94 19.79
N GLN A 678 17.58 -12.98 20.61
CA GLN A 678 18.29 -14.24 20.45
C GLN A 678 17.54 -15.38 21.14
N THR A 679 17.81 -16.61 20.72
CA THR A 679 17.25 -17.80 21.35
C THR A 679 17.68 -17.90 22.82
N SER A 680 16.77 -18.34 23.69
CA SER A 680 17.05 -18.67 25.09
C SER A 680 17.06 -20.19 25.30
N GLU A 681 16.60 -20.70 26.45
CA GLU A 681 16.39 -22.13 26.68
C GLU A 681 15.06 -22.58 26.05
N VAL A 682 15.02 -23.79 25.48
CA VAL A 682 13.79 -24.37 24.93
C VAL A 682 12.68 -24.35 25.99
N GLY A 683 11.52 -23.81 25.64
CA GLY A 683 10.37 -23.62 26.53
C GLY A 683 10.34 -22.29 27.27
N LYS A 684 11.38 -21.46 27.19
CA LYS A 684 11.43 -20.10 27.76
C LYS A 684 11.16 -19.03 26.70
N PRO A 685 10.71 -17.82 27.07
CA PRO A 685 10.57 -16.71 26.14
C PRO A 685 11.90 -16.34 25.46
N VAL A 686 11.81 -15.80 24.25
CA VAL A 686 12.99 -15.30 23.50
C VAL A 686 13.71 -14.23 24.32
N ALA A 687 15.03 -14.29 24.39
CA ALA A 687 15.82 -13.29 25.09
C ALA A 687 15.95 -12.04 24.22
N PHE A 688 15.80 -10.85 24.81
CA PHE A 688 15.88 -9.59 24.07
C PHE A 688 16.59 -8.48 24.85
N ASN A 689 17.05 -7.45 24.12
CA ASN A 689 17.56 -6.19 24.65
C ASN A 689 17.08 -5.01 23.80
N LEU A 690 16.44 -4.03 24.46
CA LEU A 690 15.93 -2.81 23.83
C LEU A 690 16.99 -1.70 23.80
N GLN A 691 17.14 -1.01 22.67
CA GLN A 691 18.07 0.10 22.51
C GLN A 691 17.41 1.31 21.80
N PRO A 692 17.45 2.52 22.39
CA PRO A 692 17.87 2.81 23.76
C PRO A 692 16.91 2.15 24.76
N LYS A 693 17.39 1.91 25.98
CA LYS A 693 16.48 1.55 27.07
C LYS A 693 15.66 2.79 27.42
N THR A 694 14.35 2.71 27.26
CA THR A 694 13.41 3.80 27.52
C THR A 694 12.11 3.27 28.10
N GLU A 695 11.45 4.08 28.91
CA GLU A 695 10.10 3.79 29.43
C GLU A 695 8.99 4.21 28.45
N TYR A 696 9.34 4.80 27.29
CA TYR A 696 8.38 5.26 26.30
C TYR A 696 7.66 4.12 25.55
N VAL A 697 8.28 2.94 25.50
CA VAL A 697 7.70 1.74 24.89
C VAL A 697 7.55 0.63 25.94
N GLN A 698 6.47 -0.13 25.84
CA GLN A 698 6.22 -1.31 26.66
C GLN A 698 6.49 -2.57 25.82
N ILE A 699 7.28 -3.52 26.36
CA ILE A 699 7.52 -4.81 25.71
C ILE A 699 6.65 -5.89 26.37
N LEU A 700 5.86 -6.60 25.57
CA LEU A 700 5.13 -7.80 25.96
C LEU A 700 5.74 -9.01 25.29
N ASN A 701 6.47 -9.81 26.06
CA ASN A 701 7.15 -11.00 25.54
C ASN A 701 6.28 -12.25 25.74
N GLU A 702 5.54 -12.59 24.70
CA GLU A 702 4.63 -13.73 24.61
C GLU A 702 5.24 -14.88 23.78
N SER A 703 6.47 -14.68 23.30
CA SER A 703 7.19 -15.61 22.45
C SER A 703 7.71 -16.83 23.22
N LYS A 704 8.20 -17.81 22.45
CA LYS A 704 8.81 -19.01 23.02
C LYS A 704 9.99 -19.47 22.17
N THR A 705 11.09 -19.84 22.83
CA THR A 705 12.17 -20.60 22.19
C THR A 705 11.74 -22.05 22.08
N VAL A 706 11.79 -22.61 20.87
CA VAL A 706 11.36 -23.99 20.57
C VAL A 706 12.53 -24.86 20.08
N SER A 707 12.30 -26.14 19.86
CA SER A 707 13.31 -27.03 19.30
C SER A 707 13.67 -26.64 17.86
N SER A 708 14.84 -27.07 17.39
CA SER A 708 15.41 -26.64 16.10
C SER A 708 14.64 -27.16 14.87
N ASP A 709 13.77 -28.14 15.05
CA ASP A 709 12.91 -28.75 14.05
C ASP A 709 11.54 -28.08 13.91
N SER A 710 11.20 -27.16 14.83
CA SER A 710 9.98 -26.36 14.75
C SER A 710 10.05 -25.29 13.66
N ASN A 711 8.89 -24.87 13.17
CA ASN A 711 8.77 -23.72 12.28
C ASN A 711 9.12 -22.42 13.04
N ASN A 712 9.84 -21.51 12.37
CA ASN A 712 10.04 -20.17 12.88
C ASN A 712 8.80 -19.31 12.59
N THR A 713 8.07 -18.96 13.65
CA THR A 713 6.89 -18.09 13.59
C THR A 713 7.09 -16.82 14.44
N PHE A 714 8.32 -16.57 14.88
CA PHE A 714 8.65 -15.44 15.73
C PHE A 714 8.44 -14.11 14.99
N THR A 715 7.63 -13.22 15.56
CA THR A 715 7.40 -11.87 15.05
C THR A 715 7.57 -10.83 16.15
N ILE A 716 7.93 -9.62 15.75
CA ILE A 716 8.00 -8.43 16.60
C ILE A 716 7.09 -7.38 15.99
N GLU A 717 6.00 -7.08 16.68
CA GLU A 717 4.92 -6.22 16.16
C GLU A 717 4.56 -5.16 17.17
N ARG A 718 4.32 -3.93 16.71
CA ARG A 718 3.80 -2.86 17.56
C ARG A 718 2.29 -2.79 17.43
N GLU A 719 1.59 -2.75 18.55
CA GLU A 719 0.16 -2.50 18.57
C GLU A 719 -0.15 -1.12 17.97
N ARG A 720 -1.02 -1.09 16.96
CA ARG A 720 -1.32 0.10 16.18
C ARG A 720 -1.88 1.23 17.05
N GLY A 721 -1.42 2.46 16.81
CA GLY A 721 -1.77 3.64 17.62
C GLY A 721 -1.22 3.62 19.05
N LYS A 722 -0.42 2.62 19.43
CA LYS A 722 0.17 2.50 20.78
C LYS A 722 1.67 2.24 20.72
N ASN A 723 2.35 2.45 21.84
CA ASN A 723 3.76 2.11 22.03
C ASN A 723 3.93 0.78 22.81
N ILE A 724 3.08 -0.21 22.51
CA ILE A 724 3.18 -1.57 23.05
C ILE A 724 3.74 -2.48 21.96
N ILE A 725 4.89 -3.08 22.20
CA ILE A 725 5.60 -3.96 21.27
C ILE A 725 5.48 -5.39 21.78
N HIS A 726 4.90 -6.25 20.95
CA HIS A 726 4.74 -7.67 21.19
C HIS A 726 5.87 -8.46 20.55
N LEU A 727 6.46 -9.38 21.32
CA LEU A 727 7.31 -10.45 20.81
C LEU A 727 6.47 -11.72 20.88
N LYS A 728 6.03 -12.26 19.74
CA LYS A 728 5.09 -13.40 19.65
C LYS A 728 5.68 -14.54 18.84
N GLY A 729 5.05 -15.70 18.93
CA GLY A 729 5.41 -16.88 18.14
C GLY A 729 6.62 -17.64 18.65
N ASP A 730 7.02 -18.63 17.85
CA ASP A 730 8.04 -19.61 18.19
C ASP A 730 9.36 -19.33 17.45
N LEU A 731 10.47 -19.19 18.20
CA LEU A 731 11.83 -19.04 17.67
C LEU A 731 12.64 -20.34 17.87
N PRO A 732 12.99 -21.08 16.81
CA PRO A 732 13.77 -22.31 16.92
C PRO A 732 15.17 -22.08 17.51
N ILE A 733 15.58 -22.95 18.43
CA ILE A 733 16.93 -22.91 18.99
C ILE A 733 17.99 -23.10 17.89
N GLY A 734 19.05 -22.28 17.93
CA GLY A 734 20.10 -22.27 16.91
C GLY A 734 19.95 -21.17 15.85
N VAL A 735 18.81 -20.46 15.80
CA VAL A 735 18.71 -19.19 15.06
C VAL A 735 19.70 -18.19 15.67
N LYS A 736 20.48 -17.53 14.80
CA LYS A 736 21.51 -16.58 15.23
C LYS A 736 20.87 -15.33 15.84
N PRO A 737 21.54 -14.65 16.80
CA PRO A 737 21.10 -13.34 17.27
C PRO A 737 20.89 -12.37 16.11
N ASP A 738 19.84 -11.57 16.20
CA ASP A 738 19.47 -10.58 15.18
C ASP A 738 18.77 -9.37 15.85
N SER A 739 18.33 -8.40 15.05
CA SER A 739 17.70 -7.18 15.56
C SER A 739 16.63 -6.65 14.61
N GLU A 740 15.56 -6.08 15.15
CA GLU A 740 14.50 -5.43 14.38
C GLU A 740 14.34 -3.97 14.82
N GLN A 741 14.19 -3.05 13.87
CA GLN A 741 13.90 -1.65 14.17
C GLN A 741 12.39 -1.46 14.21
N ILE A 742 11.88 -1.10 15.39
CA ILE A 742 10.46 -0.90 15.63
C ILE A 742 10.17 0.60 15.74
N ALA A 743 9.31 1.09 14.86
CA ALA A 743 8.84 2.48 14.87
C ALA A 743 8.07 2.79 16.15
N VAL A 744 8.04 4.06 16.57
CA VAL A 744 7.28 4.52 17.75
C VAL A 744 6.18 5.52 17.35
N GLU A 745 5.13 5.57 18.16
CA GLU A 745 4.07 6.59 18.08
C GLU A 745 4.51 7.90 18.73
N GLU A 746 4.10 9.02 18.15
CA GLU A 746 4.41 10.38 18.62
C GLU A 746 5.92 10.61 18.82
N PRO A 747 6.71 10.59 17.73
CA PRO A 747 8.17 10.64 17.79
C PRO A 747 8.76 11.87 18.47
N SER A 748 8.04 13.00 18.50
CA SER A 748 8.44 14.18 19.28
C SER A 748 8.40 13.95 20.78
N LEU A 749 7.37 13.24 21.27
CA LEU A 749 7.26 12.88 22.69
C LEU A 749 8.26 11.78 23.06
N TYR A 750 8.51 10.83 22.16
CA TYR A 750 9.63 9.90 22.29
C TYR A 750 10.95 10.65 22.44
N ALA A 751 11.24 11.61 21.55
CA ALA A 751 12.47 12.38 21.58
C ALA A 751 12.62 13.15 22.90
N GLY A 752 11.54 13.78 23.38
CA GLY A 752 11.52 14.43 24.69
C GLY A 752 11.74 13.48 25.85
N THR A 753 11.25 12.23 25.75
CA THR A 753 11.48 11.18 26.77
C THR A 753 12.94 10.77 26.81
N ILE A 754 13.56 10.52 25.66
CA ILE A 754 14.99 10.18 25.61
C ILE A 754 15.86 11.33 26.14
N ILE A 755 15.54 12.58 25.79
CA ILE A 755 16.26 13.76 26.32
C ILE A 755 16.10 13.86 27.84
N LYS A 756 14.90 13.61 28.37
CA LYS A 756 14.64 13.56 29.81
C LYS A 756 15.53 12.53 30.50
N GLU A 757 15.53 11.30 29.98
CA GLU A 757 16.30 10.18 30.52
C GLU A 757 17.81 10.49 30.52
N GLU A 758 18.33 11.12 29.46
CA GLU A 758 19.74 11.52 29.39
C GLU A 758 20.07 12.70 30.32
N ILE A 759 19.17 13.67 30.54
CA ILE A 759 19.32 14.74 31.54
C ILE A 759 19.43 14.15 32.96
N GLU A 760 18.55 13.20 33.31
CA GLU A 760 18.55 12.54 34.62
C GLU A 760 19.80 11.70 34.84
N LYS A 761 20.19 10.90 33.83
CA LYS A 761 21.42 10.10 33.83
C LYS A 761 22.68 10.96 33.94
N ALA A 762 22.64 12.18 33.41
CA ALA A 762 23.70 13.16 33.57
C ALA A 762 23.72 13.82 34.97
N GLY A 763 22.75 13.57 35.83
CA GLY A 763 22.71 14.05 37.22
C GLY A 763 22.09 15.44 37.40
N ILE A 764 21.42 15.99 36.37
CA ILE A 764 20.61 17.20 36.50
C ILE A 764 19.26 16.80 37.09
N LYS A 765 18.89 17.38 38.23
CA LYS A 765 17.64 17.02 38.92
C LYS A 765 16.44 17.63 38.20
N LEU A 766 15.53 16.79 37.73
CA LEU A 766 14.23 17.22 37.23
C LEU A 766 13.16 17.15 38.33
N ASN A 767 12.15 18.01 38.22
CA ASN A 767 10.95 17.88 39.03
C ASN A 767 10.30 16.52 38.76
N LYS A 768 9.88 15.80 39.82
CA LYS A 768 9.18 14.50 39.68
C LYS A 768 7.88 14.61 38.88
N ARG A 769 7.29 15.81 38.82
CA ARG A 769 6.10 16.13 38.02
C ARG A 769 6.41 16.77 36.67
N ALA A 770 7.68 16.82 36.25
CA ALA A 770 8.05 17.34 34.95
C ALA A 770 7.45 16.44 33.86
N GLU A 771 6.58 17.04 33.05
CA GLU A 771 5.94 16.41 31.91
C GLU A 771 6.72 16.73 30.63
N ILE A 772 6.52 15.90 29.60
CA ILE A 772 7.00 16.15 28.25
C ILE A 772 5.80 16.61 27.45
N LYS A 773 5.89 17.79 26.84
CA LYS A 773 4.77 18.41 26.11
C LYS A 773 5.24 19.03 24.82
N THR A 774 4.33 19.14 23.86
CA THR A 774 4.56 20.00 22.70
C THR A 774 4.33 21.47 23.08
N GLY A 775 5.05 22.36 22.40
CA GLY A 775 4.92 23.80 22.57
C GLY A 775 5.72 24.54 21.51
N VAL A 776 5.82 25.86 21.62
CA VAL A 776 6.57 26.68 20.65
C VAL A 776 7.54 27.59 21.36
N VAL A 777 8.73 27.76 20.78
CA VAL A 777 9.68 28.78 21.21
C VAL A 777 9.07 30.17 20.97
N THR A 778 9.19 31.04 21.96
CA THR A 778 8.72 32.44 21.95
C THR A 778 9.90 33.41 22.15
N ASP A 779 9.71 34.68 21.80
CA ASP A 779 10.75 35.72 21.90
C ASP A 779 11.34 35.90 23.31
N GLY A 780 10.61 35.49 24.35
CA GLY A 780 11.06 35.54 25.75
C GLY A 780 11.98 34.39 26.17
N ASN A 781 12.23 33.39 25.31
CA ASN A 781 13.03 32.21 25.65
C ASN A 781 14.52 32.43 25.34
N GLU A 782 15.39 32.07 26.28
CA GLU A 782 16.85 32.21 26.14
C GLU A 782 17.41 31.02 25.35
N LYS A 783 17.98 31.26 24.17
CA LYS A 783 18.72 30.24 23.42
C LYS A 783 20.03 29.92 24.13
N ILE A 784 20.22 28.65 24.50
CA ILE A 784 21.41 28.15 25.20
C ILE A 784 22.44 27.63 24.22
N SER A 785 22.03 26.76 23.28
CA SER A 785 22.93 26.18 22.31
C SER A 785 22.20 25.74 21.03
N GLN A 786 23.00 25.30 20.05
CA GLN A 786 22.52 24.74 18.79
C GLN A 786 23.44 23.59 18.39
N LEU A 787 22.83 22.48 17.96
CA LEU A 787 23.49 21.42 17.24
C LEU A 787 23.33 21.62 15.75
N SER A 788 24.35 21.22 14.99
CA SER A 788 24.30 21.13 13.54
C SER A 788 24.49 19.68 13.13
N SER A 789 23.71 19.22 12.15
CA SER A 789 23.89 17.91 11.53
C SER A 789 25.22 17.84 10.76
N PRO A 790 25.65 16.63 10.34
CA PRO A 790 26.55 16.50 9.21
C PRO A 790 26.00 17.24 7.96
N PRO A 791 26.88 17.65 7.03
CA PRO A 791 26.46 18.34 5.82
C PRO A 791 25.61 17.43 4.91
N LEU A 792 24.80 18.06 4.04
CA LEU A 792 23.87 17.37 3.14
C LEU A 792 24.56 16.29 2.27
N ARG A 793 25.82 16.48 1.88
CA ARG A 793 26.59 15.46 1.15
C ARG A 793 26.65 14.11 1.89
N ASP A 794 26.76 14.12 3.22
CA ASP A 794 26.87 12.90 4.03
C ASP A 794 25.48 12.31 4.30
N ILE A 795 24.49 13.18 4.56
CA ILE A 795 23.08 12.80 4.72
C ILE A 795 22.57 12.13 3.44
N LEU A 796 22.86 12.72 2.28
CA LEU A 796 22.51 12.17 0.97
C LEU A 796 23.23 10.84 0.70
N GLY A 797 24.51 10.74 1.06
CA GLY A 797 25.29 9.52 0.97
C GLY A 797 24.65 8.37 1.76
N TYR A 798 24.28 8.61 3.02
CA TYR A 798 23.58 7.61 3.83
C TYR A 798 22.21 7.25 3.24
N MET A 799 21.39 8.25 2.90
CA MET A 799 20.05 8.06 2.34
C MET A 799 20.08 7.17 1.10
N THR A 800 21.02 7.39 0.19
CA THR A 800 21.05 6.68 -1.10
C THR A 800 21.73 5.31 -0.99
N LYS A 801 22.80 5.18 -0.20
CA LYS A 801 23.51 3.89 0.01
C LYS A 801 22.68 2.89 0.80
N GLU A 802 22.13 3.32 1.93
CA GLU A 802 21.29 2.48 2.82
C GLU A 802 19.82 2.47 2.38
N SER A 803 19.43 3.33 1.44
CA SER A 803 18.06 3.45 0.96
C SER A 803 17.05 3.88 2.04
N ASP A 804 17.49 4.69 2.99
CA ASP A 804 16.72 5.05 4.18
C ASP A 804 15.52 5.96 3.83
N ASN A 805 14.30 5.49 4.11
CA ASN A 805 13.06 6.22 3.80
C ASN A 805 12.89 7.45 4.70
N PHE A 806 13.22 7.31 5.98
CA PHE A 806 13.10 8.38 6.96
C PHE A 806 13.93 9.59 6.53
N TYR A 807 15.19 9.39 6.12
CA TYR A 807 16.05 10.47 5.62
C TYR A 807 15.43 11.19 4.41
N ALA A 808 14.81 10.45 3.48
CA ALA A 808 14.20 11.02 2.29
C ALA A 808 12.98 11.89 2.61
N GLU A 809 12.11 11.44 3.53
CA GLU A 809 10.93 12.21 3.92
C GLU A 809 11.29 13.46 4.73
N MET A 810 12.29 13.35 5.63
CA MET A 810 12.79 14.50 6.39
C MET A 810 13.39 15.55 5.44
N LEU A 811 14.16 15.13 4.43
CA LEU A 811 14.66 16.04 3.38
C LEU A 811 13.51 16.66 2.56
N LEU A 812 12.48 15.89 2.21
CA LEU A 812 11.34 16.40 1.46
C LEU A 812 10.58 17.49 2.25
N LYS A 813 10.25 17.23 3.52
CA LYS A 813 9.61 18.22 4.40
C LYS A 813 10.51 19.43 4.64
N ARG A 814 11.84 19.24 4.73
CA ARG A 814 12.80 20.37 4.82
C ARG A 814 12.77 21.24 3.57
N LEU A 815 12.70 20.66 2.38
CA LEU A 815 12.57 21.41 1.13
C LEU A 815 11.31 22.28 1.13
N GLY A 816 10.17 21.72 1.56
CA GLY A 816 8.93 22.48 1.75
C GLY A 816 9.11 23.63 2.73
N ALA A 817 9.68 23.36 3.91
CA ALA A 817 9.90 24.36 4.95
C ALA A 817 10.81 25.52 4.47
N GLU A 818 11.90 25.22 3.76
CA GLU A 818 12.84 26.24 3.27
C GLU A 818 12.29 27.06 2.09
N LYS A 819 11.62 26.42 1.13
CA LYS A 819 11.25 27.06 -0.14
C LYS A 819 9.81 27.53 -0.22
N LYS A 820 8.92 26.94 0.57
CA LYS A 820 7.48 27.27 0.62
C LYS A 820 7.02 27.77 1.99
N ARG A 821 7.89 27.72 3.02
CA ARG A 821 7.55 28.04 4.43
C ARG A 821 6.50 27.12 5.01
N GLU A 822 6.44 25.89 4.51
CA GLU A 822 5.50 24.86 4.94
C GLU A 822 6.22 23.51 4.97
N GLY A 823 6.44 22.96 6.16
CA GLY A 823 7.15 21.71 6.36
C GLY A 823 6.30 20.46 6.14
N SER A 824 5.69 20.35 4.96
CA SER A 824 4.82 19.25 4.57
C SER A 824 5.39 18.46 3.38
N SER A 825 5.00 17.19 3.25
CA SER A 825 5.42 16.37 2.11
C SER A 825 4.84 16.91 0.81
N SER A 826 3.62 17.48 0.82
CA SER A 826 3.00 18.11 -0.34
C SER A 826 3.75 19.37 -0.80
N ALA A 827 4.12 20.26 0.13
CA ALA A 827 4.94 21.43 -0.19
C ALA A 827 6.32 21.01 -0.70
N GLY A 828 6.95 20.00 -0.09
CA GLY A 828 8.20 19.42 -0.55
C GLY A 828 8.11 18.84 -1.97
N ALA A 829 7.08 18.05 -2.26
CA ALA A 829 6.84 17.47 -3.59
C ALA A 829 6.62 18.56 -4.65
N GLN A 830 5.98 19.68 -4.28
CA GLN A 830 5.86 20.83 -5.17
C GLN A 830 7.22 21.51 -5.43
N VAL A 831 8.12 21.58 -4.43
CA VAL A 831 9.48 22.08 -4.63
C VAL A 831 10.26 21.17 -5.57
N VAL A 832 10.15 19.85 -5.42
CA VAL A 832 10.74 18.89 -6.37
C VAL A 832 10.22 19.15 -7.76
N LYS A 833 8.90 19.23 -7.95
CA LYS A 833 8.29 19.56 -9.25
C LYS A 833 8.81 20.85 -9.87
N ASP A 834 8.83 21.94 -9.11
CA ASP A 834 9.35 23.24 -9.56
C ASP A 834 10.84 23.16 -9.93
N SER A 835 11.61 22.33 -9.22
CA SER A 835 13.05 22.14 -9.44
C SER A 835 13.33 21.28 -10.67
N LEU A 836 12.58 20.20 -10.88
CA LEU A 836 12.75 19.26 -11.99
C LEU A 836 12.38 19.86 -13.35
N LEU A 837 11.43 20.81 -13.39
CA LEU A 837 11.14 21.58 -14.61
C LEU A 837 12.38 22.28 -15.17
N LYS A 838 13.29 22.74 -14.29
CA LYS A 838 14.55 23.36 -14.71
C LYS A 838 15.57 22.36 -15.28
N PHE A 839 15.38 21.07 -15.08
CA PHE A 839 16.12 19.99 -15.76
C PHE A 839 15.45 19.54 -17.07
N GLY A 840 14.35 20.18 -17.48
CA GLY A 840 13.60 19.79 -18.68
C GLY A 840 12.74 18.55 -18.48
N ILE A 841 12.51 18.14 -17.24
CA ILE A 841 11.66 16.99 -16.91
C ILE A 841 10.20 17.43 -17.00
N ASP A 842 9.45 16.72 -17.83
CA ASP A 842 8.02 16.96 -17.99
C ASP A 842 7.27 16.62 -16.67
N PRO A 843 6.34 17.49 -16.22
CA PRO A 843 5.65 17.35 -14.93
C PRO A 843 4.52 16.32 -14.93
N THR A 844 4.35 15.50 -15.97
CA THR A 844 3.32 14.45 -16.05
C THR A 844 3.71 13.20 -15.26
N TYR A 845 4.21 13.35 -14.04
CA TYR A 845 4.42 12.28 -13.07
C TYR A 845 3.62 12.55 -11.79
N ARG A 846 3.59 11.59 -10.87
CA ARG A 846 2.99 11.75 -9.54
C ARG A 846 4.03 11.43 -8.47
N MET A 847 4.19 12.36 -7.53
CA MET A 847 5.03 12.22 -6.34
C MET A 847 4.20 12.69 -5.15
N VAL A 848 4.01 11.82 -4.16
CA VAL A 848 3.34 12.16 -2.90
C VAL A 848 4.26 12.01 -1.70
N ASP A 849 5.37 11.30 -1.84
CA ASP A 849 6.41 11.15 -0.82
C ASP A 849 7.82 11.34 -1.41
N GLY A 850 8.84 11.37 -0.55
CA GLY A 850 10.23 11.58 -0.94
C GLY A 850 11.03 10.29 -1.13
N SER A 851 10.53 9.20 -0.56
CA SER A 851 11.22 7.93 -0.39
C SER A 851 10.88 6.91 -1.47
N GLY A 852 9.73 7.03 -2.13
CA GLY A 852 9.17 6.05 -3.05
C GLY A 852 8.55 4.84 -2.34
N LEU A 853 8.18 4.97 -1.07
CA LEU A 853 7.45 3.93 -0.34
C LEU A 853 5.97 3.92 -0.73
N SER A 854 5.44 5.10 -1.08
CA SER A 854 4.07 5.27 -1.53
C SER A 854 3.82 4.59 -2.87
N ARG A 855 2.76 3.79 -2.93
CA ARG A 855 2.28 3.19 -4.18
C ARG A 855 1.42 4.15 -5.01
N TYR A 856 1.25 5.39 -4.56
CA TYR A 856 0.67 6.48 -5.37
C TYR A 856 1.70 7.15 -6.26
N ASP A 857 2.99 6.93 -6.01
CA ASP A 857 4.04 7.45 -6.87
C ASP A 857 4.03 6.78 -8.24
N MET A 858 4.20 7.60 -9.26
CA MET A 858 4.22 7.18 -10.65
C MET A 858 5.26 8.01 -11.39
N LEU A 859 6.27 7.37 -11.96
CA LEU A 859 7.37 8.00 -12.66
C LEU A 859 7.76 7.13 -13.86
N SER A 860 8.19 7.76 -14.96
CA SER A 860 8.66 7.05 -16.15
C SER A 860 10.18 6.89 -16.15
N ALA A 861 10.67 5.88 -16.85
CA ALA A 861 12.11 5.69 -17.03
C ALA A 861 12.73 6.88 -17.77
N ARG A 862 12.02 7.48 -18.74
CA ARG A 862 12.46 8.69 -19.44
C ARG A 862 12.68 9.85 -18.47
N GLN A 863 11.75 10.10 -17.55
CA GLN A 863 11.90 11.18 -16.57
C GLN A 863 13.11 10.97 -15.66
N ILE A 864 13.38 9.73 -15.22
CA ILE A 864 14.60 9.41 -14.45
C ILE A 864 15.85 9.61 -15.32
N GLY A 865 15.84 9.13 -16.57
CA GLY A 865 16.95 9.30 -17.50
C GLY A 865 17.28 10.78 -17.76
N THR A 866 16.25 11.61 -17.98
CA THR A 866 16.40 13.06 -18.13
C THR A 866 16.97 13.71 -16.87
N LEU A 867 16.56 13.27 -15.68
CA LEU A 867 17.18 13.73 -14.43
C LEU A 867 18.68 13.39 -14.37
N LEU A 868 19.03 12.13 -14.64
CA LEU A 868 20.41 11.65 -14.56
C LEU A 868 21.31 12.35 -15.60
N ALA A 869 20.81 12.60 -16.80
CA ALA A 869 21.50 13.35 -17.85
C ALA A 869 21.56 14.86 -17.55
N GLY A 870 20.56 15.41 -16.87
CA GLY A 870 20.53 16.82 -16.47
C GLY A 870 21.52 17.11 -15.34
N ILE A 871 21.50 16.30 -14.27
CA ILE A 871 22.36 16.52 -13.10
C ILE A 871 23.84 16.30 -13.40
N SER A 872 24.21 15.51 -14.41
CA SER A 872 25.61 15.31 -14.82
C SER A 872 26.28 16.59 -15.33
N LYS A 873 25.49 17.61 -15.67
CA LYS A 873 25.96 18.92 -16.16
C LYS A 873 26.10 19.96 -15.03
N GLU A 874 25.72 19.61 -13.81
CA GLU A 874 25.69 20.52 -12.66
C GLU A 874 26.99 20.48 -11.85
N SER A 875 27.34 21.59 -11.19
CA SER A 875 28.57 21.70 -10.40
C SER A 875 28.61 20.77 -9.18
N TYR A 876 27.45 20.34 -8.69
CA TYR A 876 27.28 19.39 -7.58
C TYR A 876 27.14 17.93 -8.04
N PHE A 877 27.32 17.62 -9.33
CA PHE A 877 27.21 16.26 -9.87
C PHE A 877 28.07 15.25 -9.09
N ASN A 878 29.32 15.60 -8.79
CA ASN A 878 30.23 14.66 -8.12
C ASN A 878 29.71 14.24 -6.73
N VAL A 879 29.02 15.13 -6.02
CA VAL A 879 28.39 14.79 -4.73
C VAL A 879 27.23 13.81 -4.93
N PHE A 880 26.38 14.05 -5.93
CA PHE A 880 25.29 13.14 -6.28
C PHE A 880 25.82 11.77 -6.72
N TYR A 881 26.79 11.74 -7.64
CA TYR A 881 27.39 10.51 -8.18
C TYR A 881 28.05 9.65 -7.09
N GLN A 882 28.78 10.27 -6.16
CA GLN A 882 29.43 9.58 -5.04
C GLN A 882 28.45 9.07 -3.99
N SER A 883 27.26 9.69 -3.89
CA SER A 883 26.22 9.23 -2.99
C SER A 883 25.65 7.86 -3.42
N LEU A 884 25.59 7.58 -4.72
CA LEU A 884 24.99 6.34 -5.22
C LEU A 884 25.74 5.08 -4.71
N PRO A 885 25.01 3.98 -4.44
CA PRO A 885 25.62 2.68 -4.21
C PRO A 885 26.52 2.25 -5.38
N ILE A 886 27.62 1.59 -5.06
CA ILE A 886 28.60 1.09 -6.03
C ILE A 886 28.51 -0.44 -6.10
N ALA A 887 28.33 -0.96 -7.32
CA ALA A 887 28.26 -2.39 -7.61
C ALA A 887 29.44 -3.18 -7.03
N GLY A 888 29.12 -4.17 -6.18
CA GLY A 888 30.08 -5.05 -5.52
C GLY A 888 30.82 -4.46 -4.32
N VAL A 889 30.60 -3.17 -4.01
CA VAL A 889 31.38 -2.43 -3.00
C VAL A 889 30.54 -2.06 -1.79
N ASP A 890 29.45 -1.30 -1.96
CA ASP A 890 28.73 -0.70 -0.83
C ASP A 890 27.21 -0.58 -1.02
N GLY A 891 26.53 -0.16 0.05
CA GLY A 891 25.09 0.04 0.12
C GLY A 891 24.28 -1.17 -0.36
N THR A 892 23.14 -0.88 -0.97
CA THR A 892 22.25 -1.89 -1.57
C THR A 892 22.85 -2.68 -2.75
N LEU A 893 24.02 -2.28 -3.28
CA LEU A 893 24.71 -2.99 -4.37
C LEU A 893 25.93 -3.79 -3.90
N LYS A 894 26.27 -3.79 -2.60
CA LYS A 894 27.47 -4.43 -2.06
C LYS A 894 27.66 -5.89 -2.49
N ASN A 895 26.57 -6.63 -2.65
CA ASN A 895 26.58 -8.05 -3.02
C ASN A 895 26.14 -8.31 -4.49
N ARG A 896 25.90 -7.26 -5.29
CA ARG A 896 25.40 -7.37 -6.67
C ARG A 896 26.54 -7.14 -7.67
N MET A 897 26.49 -7.87 -8.80
CA MET A 897 27.41 -7.72 -9.95
C MET A 897 28.90 -7.89 -9.63
N ARG A 898 29.26 -8.58 -8.54
CA ARG A 898 30.66 -8.96 -8.25
C ARG A 898 31.21 -9.87 -9.34
N GLN A 899 32.51 -9.77 -9.60
CA GLN A 899 33.22 -10.53 -10.61
C GLN A 899 32.69 -10.31 -12.03
N THR A 900 32.15 -9.12 -12.30
CA THR A 900 31.70 -8.69 -13.63
C THR A 900 32.35 -7.35 -13.99
N LEU A 901 32.21 -6.90 -15.25
CA LEU A 901 32.69 -5.59 -15.68
C LEU A 901 31.93 -4.41 -15.04
N ALA A 902 30.78 -4.69 -14.41
CA ALA A 902 30.02 -3.69 -13.66
C ALA A 902 30.57 -3.46 -12.24
N GLU A 903 31.38 -4.38 -11.69
CA GLU A 903 31.95 -4.24 -10.34
C GLU A 903 32.86 -3.00 -10.26
N ASN A 904 32.70 -2.17 -9.23
CA ASN A 904 33.36 -0.86 -9.08
C ASN A 904 33.08 0.16 -10.20
N ASN A 905 32.12 -0.11 -11.09
CA ASN A 905 31.82 0.72 -12.26
C ASN A 905 30.37 1.21 -12.29
N VAL A 906 29.41 0.33 -12.01
CA VAL A 906 28.00 0.75 -11.94
C VAL A 906 27.75 1.48 -10.61
N HIS A 907 27.30 2.73 -10.73
CA HIS A 907 26.86 3.59 -9.63
C HIS A 907 25.36 3.82 -9.78
N ALA A 908 24.53 3.20 -8.94
CA ALA A 908 23.09 3.20 -9.17
C ALA A 908 22.25 3.06 -7.89
N LYS A 909 21.08 3.69 -7.90
CA LYS A 909 20.07 3.53 -6.86
C LYS A 909 19.16 2.35 -7.19
N THR A 910 18.99 1.47 -6.21
CA THR A 910 18.02 0.38 -6.25
C THR A 910 16.66 0.81 -5.70
N GLY A 911 15.60 0.08 -6.02
CA GLY A 911 14.31 0.19 -5.36
C GLY A 911 13.58 -1.13 -5.41
N THR A 912 12.88 -1.46 -4.32
CA THR A 912 12.11 -2.69 -4.20
C THR A 912 10.88 -2.42 -3.37
N LEU A 913 9.72 -2.84 -3.88
CA LEU A 913 8.49 -3.07 -3.12
C LEU A 913 7.92 -4.42 -3.60
N THR A 914 6.93 -4.97 -2.89
CA THR A 914 6.20 -6.13 -3.40
C THR A 914 5.63 -5.84 -4.80
N GLY A 915 6.01 -6.64 -5.80
CA GLY A 915 5.60 -6.46 -7.20
C GLY A 915 6.29 -5.32 -7.97
N VAL A 916 7.24 -4.61 -7.36
CA VAL A 916 7.98 -3.48 -7.98
C VAL A 916 9.49 -3.60 -7.80
N SER A 917 10.26 -3.31 -8.84
CA SER A 917 11.72 -3.13 -8.75
C SER A 917 12.21 -2.00 -9.65
N GLY A 918 13.16 -1.20 -9.15
CA GLY A 918 13.79 -0.12 -9.89
C GLY A 918 15.32 -0.15 -9.78
N PHE A 919 16.01 0.23 -10.84
CA PHE A 919 17.47 0.26 -10.91
C PHE A 919 17.93 1.31 -11.91
N SER A 920 18.44 2.43 -11.42
CA SER A 920 18.82 3.57 -12.26
C SER A 920 20.10 4.24 -11.79
N GLY A 921 20.93 4.67 -12.73
CA GLY A 921 22.21 5.28 -12.43
C GLY A 921 23.12 5.41 -13.64
N TYR A 922 24.41 5.21 -13.42
CA TYR A 922 25.47 5.43 -14.40
C TYR A 922 26.37 4.21 -14.55
N VAL A 923 26.96 4.06 -15.73
CA VAL A 923 27.95 3.03 -16.05
C VAL A 923 28.89 3.51 -17.14
N THR A 924 30.18 3.21 -17.02
CA THR A 924 31.15 3.44 -18.09
C THR A 924 31.33 2.15 -18.90
N THR A 925 31.24 2.26 -20.23
CA THR A 925 31.41 1.12 -21.14
C THR A 925 32.87 0.66 -21.22
N LYS A 926 33.10 -0.49 -21.85
CA LYS A 926 34.44 -1.07 -22.05
C LYS A 926 35.36 -0.15 -22.86
N ASP A 927 34.82 0.64 -23.77
CA ASP A 927 35.55 1.57 -24.63
C ASP A 927 35.58 3.02 -24.12
N GLY A 928 35.04 3.26 -22.91
CA GLY A 928 35.16 4.51 -22.16
C GLY A 928 33.98 5.48 -22.32
N GLU A 929 32.88 5.08 -22.94
CA GLU A 929 31.67 5.90 -23.08
C GLU A 929 30.88 5.92 -21.76
N HIS A 930 30.43 7.10 -21.32
CA HIS A 930 29.65 7.26 -20.09
C HIS A 930 28.16 7.18 -20.38
N LEU A 931 27.49 6.21 -19.78
CA LEU A 931 26.06 5.99 -19.96
C LEU A 931 25.29 6.36 -18.69
N TYR A 932 24.08 6.88 -18.88
CA TYR A 932 23.02 6.84 -17.88
C TYR A 932 22.01 5.76 -18.25
N PHE A 933 21.34 5.19 -17.25
CA PHE A 933 20.25 4.26 -17.47
C PHE A 933 19.18 4.40 -16.39
N ALA A 934 17.95 4.10 -16.76
CA ALA A 934 16.85 3.90 -15.82
C ALA A 934 16.05 2.67 -16.22
N ILE A 935 15.80 1.79 -15.24
CA ILE A 935 15.08 0.52 -15.42
C ILE A 935 14.03 0.44 -14.32
N LEU A 936 12.75 0.46 -14.71
CA LEU A 936 11.60 0.25 -13.84
C LEU A 936 10.87 -1.01 -14.27
N MET A 937 10.53 -1.87 -13.31
CA MET A 937 9.87 -3.15 -13.55
C MET A 937 8.74 -3.35 -12.54
N ASN A 938 7.52 -3.51 -13.04
CA ASN A 938 6.31 -3.70 -12.22
C ASN A 938 5.57 -4.97 -12.65
N GLY A 939 4.71 -5.49 -11.78
CA GLY A 939 3.80 -6.58 -12.14
C GLY A 939 4.42 -7.98 -12.08
N TYR A 940 5.49 -8.17 -11.30
CA TYR A 940 5.96 -9.54 -11.04
C TYR A 940 5.19 -10.18 -9.89
N THR A 941 4.79 -11.43 -10.08
CA THR A 941 4.00 -12.24 -9.13
C THR A 941 4.88 -13.23 -8.36
N SER A 942 6.09 -13.48 -8.85
CA SER A 942 7.09 -14.40 -8.32
C SER A 942 8.13 -13.71 -7.41
N SER A 943 9.31 -14.31 -7.23
CA SER A 943 10.40 -13.71 -6.44
C SER A 943 11.01 -12.47 -7.13
N SER A 944 11.29 -11.43 -6.34
CA SER A 944 12.01 -10.21 -6.76
C SER A 944 13.44 -10.49 -7.25
N SER A 945 13.99 -11.67 -6.92
CA SER A 945 15.31 -12.10 -7.37
C SER A 945 15.42 -12.22 -8.89
N ILE A 946 14.32 -12.55 -9.57
CA ILE A 946 14.29 -12.67 -11.04
C ILE A 946 14.51 -11.30 -11.69
N LEU A 947 13.83 -10.27 -11.20
CA LEU A 947 14.02 -8.90 -11.68
C LEU A 947 15.40 -8.37 -11.35
N THR A 948 15.87 -8.66 -10.13
CA THR A 948 17.23 -8.28 -9.69
C THR A 948 18.30 -8.91 -10.58
N ASP A 949 18.12 -10.17 -11.00
CA ASP A 949 19.01 -10.87 -11.93
C ASP A 949 18.99 -10.23 -13.33
N ALA A 950 17.81 -9.92 -13.87
CA ALA A 950 17.68 -9.20 -15.14
C ALA A 950 18.40 -7.85 -15.12
N GLN A 951 18.20 -7.06 -14.05
CA GLN A 951 18.91 -5.79 -13.84
C GLN A 951 20.43 -5.97 -13.75
N ASN A 952 20.91 -7.01 -13.05
CA ASN A 952 22.34 -7.29 -12.93
C ASN A 952 22.94 -7.68 -14.29
N LYS A 953 22.22 -8.50 -15.09
CA LYS A 953 22.63 -8.87 -16.45
C LYS A 953 22.71 -7.64 -17.35
N ILE A 954 21.71 -6.74 -17.30
CA ILE A 954 21.72 -5.48 -18.06
C ILE A 954 22.89 -4.60 -17.61
N GLY A 955 23.08 -4.39 -16.31
CA GLY A 955 24.20 -3.59 -15.78
C GLY A 955 25.57 -4.11 -16.22
N ALA A 956 25.79 -5.43 -16.14
CA ALA A 956 27.02 -6.07 -16.62
C ALA A 956 27.19 -5.99 -18.14
N ALA A 957 26.09 -6.10 -18.89
CA ALA A 957 26.08 -5.99 -20.33
C ALA A 957 26.44 -4.56 -20.79
N LEU A 958 25.84 -3.54 -20.18
CA LEU A 958 26.16 -2.13 -20.44
C LEU A 958 27.63 -1.81 -20.13
N ALA A 959 28.18 -2.32 -19.03
CA ALA A 959 29.60 -2.16 -18.72
C ALA A 959 30.54 -2.86 -19.73
N GLY A 960 30.06 -3.92 -20.38
CA GLY A 960 30.84 -4.74 -21.31
C GLY A 960 30.77 -4.30 -22.77
N VAL A 961 29.84 -3.41 -23.13
CA VAL A 961 29.62 -2.99 -24.52
C VAL A 961 30.79 -2.16 -25.06
N SER A 962 31.02 -2.24 -26.36
CA SER A 962 31.94 -1.40 -27.13
C SER A 962 31.20 -0.95 -28.38
N PHE A 963 31.22 0.36 -28.67
CA PHE A 963 30.60 0.92 -29.88
C PHE A 963 31.60 1.12 -31.02
N LYS A 964 32.88 0.83 -30.78
CA LYS A 964 33.96 0.81 -31.77
C LYS A 964 34.03 -0.47 -32.58
#